data_AF-A0A1G6BTB9-F1
#
_entry.id   AF-A0A1G6BTB9-F1
#
_cell.length_a   1.000
_cell.length_b   1.000
_cell.length_c   1.000
_cell.angle_alpha   90.00
_cell.angle_beta   90.00
_cell.angle_gamma   90.00
#
_symmetry.space_group_name_H-M   'P 1'
#
loop_
_entity.id
_entity.type
_entity.pdbx_description
1 polymer ?
#
loop_
_entity_poly.entity_id
_entity_poly.type
_entity_poly.pdbx_seq_one_letter_code
_entity_poly.pdbx_strand_id
1 'polypeptide(L)'
;MSHAFVTIAIPFEAARTAAVESRLAEMGNPPSDTIRDKLDEAAFVHFMSLWVVAGGVDGPSHLIIEVNADGTVGAVTRKLAATMDAALTGVLDEAGVSLGGQDLATFLERHHQGVGQGWFETPGVNFDGTPGLTVSQIRQEADLARRVADMLDATEKGRTALEVLTGVRDRLWNDESSKWAFTAAPAPALDPMPSSSGAVLPILMSVVSHFLWPVLALAVLVLVVVWALGGFALAAWVTALVLVAAVVGIGLIYRGLRRAEEADTSEDIPPSPERVAAYMQRERHSGQSHLAAVSTVKPGRLRHLTLRLGLWFAGILAVHFSRPGFLGSTGVIHFARWIVLPGTDKLLFMSNYDGVWESYLEDFIEKASEGVTGIWSNTVGFPKTEKLLFKGARDGDRLRRWTRRQQRVTWFWYTAYPDLTLNRIRVNAAIRKGIAVAGTEAEAADWLSCFGSEVRSAGQLATREIPTLVFGGLGHLRYSTCLLVELAEDREAARAWLTDLEPEIAYGDTRGASEATVLGLSTTALVKLGLDGDDMETFPLPFQHGSTVPWRASALGDTGRNDPKTWAWGKPDRPIDAILVLYGKDQKTLNALARKRRKAAKDGGHAVVRELKLATLPEKKDEPTGVRVREPFGFADGISQPRIRGAGRVREAGDIHQVEPGEFVIGYPDNLGYLPSSPSVPAAKDPQDILPALGADPFAQRPRFAPPPANARRDLGQNGSFLVVRQLEQDRDGFEAFLQEAAAKLSASGRAPDIGDIDLAEWIGAKMVGRWKDGSSLVRNPGGAAKRSPPDNDFLWNEDPTGTRCPLGSHIRRVNPRDTFEPGSAVQLAISNRHRILRVGRPYGPDNAGRQGLLFMCLNTDIDRQFGFVQQTWALAPSFHGLESEVDPFVGESDKRGCFTIPTEDGPVRIQGMKDFVTVKGSAYFFLPGRRAVRYLSASPAAEPAKAETVTG
;
A
#
# COMPACT_ATOMS: atom_id res chain seq x y z
N MET A 1 16.52 -17.21 -19.58
CA MET A 1 16.24 -17.82 -20.90
C MET A 1 15.16 -16.98 -21.57
N SER A 2 15.14 -16.88 -22.90
CA SER A 2 14.07 -16.18 -23.64
C SER A 2 12.92 -17.14 -23.94
N HIS A 3 11.69 -16.63 -23.95
CA HIS A 3 10.56 -17.30 -24.59
C HIS A 3 10.56 -16.99 -26.08
N ALA A 4 10.24 -17.98 -26.91
CA ALA A 4 10.02 -17.83 -28.33
C ALA A 4 8.53 -17.65 -28.64
N PHE A 5 8.22 -16.57 -29.35
CA PHE A 5 6.90 -16.33 -29.92
C PHE A 5 6.88 -16.78 -31.38
N VAL A 6 6.53 -18.04 -31.63
CA VAL A 6 6.50 -18.60 -32.98
C VAL A 6 5.12 -18.41 -33.59
N THR A 7 5.02 -17.59 -34.64
CA THR A 7 3.85 -17.52 -35.53
C THR A 7 4.26 -18.11 -36.86
N ILE A 8 3.60 -19.14 -37.34
CA ILE A 8 3.84 -19.68 -38.68
C ILE A 8 2.57 -19.44 -39.49
N ALA A 9 2.72 -18.83 -40.66
CA ALA A 9 1.63 -18.53 -41.56
C ALA A 9 1.89 -19.18 -42.92
N ILE A 10 1.11 -20.19 -43.26
CA ILE A 10 1.31 -21.00 -44.46
C ILE A 10 0.13 -20.75 -45.41
N PRO A 11 0.35 -20.13 -46.58
CA PRO A 11 -0.71 -19.90 -47.55
C PRO A 11 -1.11 -21.20 -48.25
N PHE A 12 -2.40 -21.38 -48.50
CA PHE A 12 -2.97 -22.52 -49.23
C PHE A 12 -4.25 -22.12 -50.00
N GLU A 13 -4.71 -23.01 -50.90
CA GLU A 13 -5.88 -22.77 -51.74
C GLU A 13 -7.17 -22.62 -50.91
N ALA A 14 -7.89 -21.52 -51.10
CA ALA A 14 -9.09 -21.21 -50.31
C ALA A 14 -10.19 -22.29 -50.39
N ALA A 15 -10.26 -23.02 -51.50
CA ALA A 15 -11.21 -24.14 -51.68
C ALA A 15 -10.99 -25.29 -50.69
N ARG A 16 -9.80 -25.43 -50.11
CA ARG A 16 -9.44 -26.49 -49.15
C ARG A 16 -9.74 -26.13 -47.70
N THR A 17 -10.22 -24.92 -47.42
CA THR A 17 -10.42 -24.38 -46.06
C THR A 17 -11.22 -25.34 -45.18
N ALA A 18 -12.39 -25.79 -45.62
CA ALA A 18 -13.26 -26.65 -44.81
C ALA A 18 -12.61 -28.01 -44.51
N ALA A 19 -11.84 -28.57 -45.45
CA ALA A 19 -11.15 -29.83 -45.25
C ALA A 19 -10.01 -29.69 -44.22
N VAL A 20 -9.21 -28.62 -44.32
CA VAL A 20 -8.17 -28.28 -43.34
C VAL A 20 -8.77 -28.05 -41.96
N GLU A 21 -9.87 -27.30 -41.85
CA GLU A 21 -10.56 -27.07 -40.57
C GLU A 21 -11.10 -28.36 -39.96
N SER A 22 -11.68 -29.26 -40.77
CA SER A 22 -12.11 -30.58 -40.32
C SER A 22 -10.94 -31.41 -39.79
N ARG A 23 -9.80 -31.39 -40.50
CA ARG A 23 -8.59 -32.11 -40.08
C ARG A 23 -8.02 -31.56 -38.77
N LEU A 24 -8.05 -30.24 -38.58
CA LEU A 24 -7.66 -29.62 -37.30
C LEU A 24 -8.63 -29.99 -36.17
N ALA A 25 -9.93 -30.08 -36.45
CA ALA A 25 -10.93 -30.47 -35.46
C ALA A 25 -10.72 -31.91 -34.95
N GLU A 26 -10.25 -32.83 -35.80
CA GLU A 26 -9.87 -34.20 -35.41
C GLU A 26 -8.72 -34.26 -34.41
N MET A 27 -7.82 -33.25 -34.42
CA MET A 27 -6.72 -33.17 -33.46
C MET A 27 -7.20 -32.84 -32.03
N GLY A 28 -8.37 -32.22 -31.90
CA GLY A 28 -9.06 -31.91 -30.65
C GLY A 28 -8.74 -30.52 -30.06
N ASN A 29 -9.74 -29.97 -29.35
CA ASN A 29 -9.59 -28.83 -28.45
C ASN A 29 -10.44 -29.09 -27.17
N PRO A 30 -9.84 -29.69 -26.12
CA PRO A 30 -8.41 -29.95 -25.92
C PRO A 30 -7.84 -31.07 -26.83
N PRO A 31 -6.50 -31.16 -26.98
CA PRO A 31 -5.85 -32.11 -27.88
C PRO A 31 -6.14 -33.56 -27.49
N SER A 32 -6.12 -34.46 -28.47
CA SER A 32 -6.13 -35.91 -28.20
C SER A 32 -5.01 -36.33 -27.26
N ASP A 33 -5.23 -37.36 -26.45
CA ASP A 33 -4.26 -37.84 -25.44
C ASP A 33 -2.88 -38.12 -26.07
N THR A 34 -2.83 -38.72 -27.26
CA THR A 34 -1.58 -39.00 -27.98
C THR A 34 -0.76 -37.75 -28.30
N ILE A 35 -1.42 -36.64 -28.69
CA ILE A 35 -0.74 -35.38 -28.98
C ILE A 35 -0.35 -34.69 -27.67
N ARG A 36 -1.26 -34.67 -26.70
CA ARG A 36 -1.04 -34.05 -25.38
C ARG A 36 0.16 -34.67 -24.69
N ASP A 37 0.22 -36.00 -24.57
CA ASP A 37 1.27 -36.72 -23.85
C ASP A 37 2.67 -36.45 -24.46
N LYS A 38 2.76 -36.38 -25.80
CA LYS A 38 4.01 -36.01 -26.51
C LYS A 38 4.45 -34.58 -26.22
N LEU A 39 3.52 -33.63 -26.19
CA LEU A 39 3.82 -32.22 -25.88
C LEU A 39 4.17 -32.04 -24.40
N ASP A 40 3.50 -32.78 -23.52
CA ASP A 40 3.75 -32.79 -22.08
C ASP A 40 5.13 -33.35 -21.75
N GLU A 41 5.53 -34.45 -22.37
CA GLU A 41 6.85 -35.09 -22.21
C GLU A 41 7.97 -34.18 -22.73
N ALA A 42 7.76 -33.51 -23.87
CA ALA A 42 8.74 -32.61 -24.45
C ALA A 42 8.97 -31.32 -23.62
N ALA A 43 7.97 -30.93 -22.81
CA ALA A 43 8.04 -29.89 -21.77
C ALA A 43 8.69 -28.55 -22.20
N PHE A 44 8.42 -28.10 -23.43
CA PHE A 44 8.93 -26.82 -23.95
C PHE A 44 7.85 -25.87 -24.48
N VAL A 45 6.62 -26.36 -24.70
CA VAL A 45 5.50 -25.55 -25.20
C VAL A 45 4.65 -25.13 -24.02
N HIS A 46 4.46 -23.82 -23.81
CA HIS A 46 3.49 -23.30 -22.85
C HIS A 46 2.09 -23.40 -23.42
N PHE A 47 1.91 -22.83 -24.62
CA PHE A 47 0.64 -22.79 -25.34
C PHE A 47 0.87 -23.02 -26.83
N MET A 48 -0.07 -23.70 -27.47
CA MET A 48 -0.06 -23.89 -28.92
C MET A 48 -1.48 -23.86 -29.47
N SER A 49 -1.71 -23.13 -30.57
CA SER A 49 -3.01 -23.06 -31.22
C SER A 49 -2.90 -23.21 -32.73
N LEU A 50 -3.82 -23.95 -33.34
CA LEU A 50 -3.92 -24.08 -34.80
C LEU A 50 -5.32 -23.71 -35.27
N TRP A 51 -5.36 -22.88 -36.31
CA TRP A 51 -6.59 -22.35 -36.89
C TRP A 51 -6.34 -21.75 -38.27
N VAL A 52 -7.42 -21.39 -38.97
CA VAL A 52 -7.36 -20.92 -40.35
C VAL A 52 -7.82 -19.46 -40.45
N VAL A 53 -7.06 -18.64 -41.19
CA VAL A 53 -7.50 -17.34 -41.69
C VAL A 53 -8.00 -17.52 -43.11
N ALA A 54 -9.32 -17.47 -43.30
CA ALA A 54 -9.91 -17.56 -44.63
C ALA A 54 -9.48 -16.36 -45.51
N GLY A 55 -9.10 -16.67 -46.75
CA GLY A 55 -8.79 -15.69 -47.78
C GLY A 55 -10.02 -14.86 -48.19
N GLY A 56 -9.78 -13.69 -48.77
CA GLY A 56 -10.82 -12.94 -49.50
C GLY A 56 -11.22 -13.66 -50.79
N VAL A 57 -12.16 -13.07 -51.56
CA VAL A 57 -12.71 -13.65 -52.80
C VAL A 57 -11.62 -14.11 -53.79
N ASP A 58 -10.48 -13.41 -53.83
CA ASP A 58 -9.37 -13.66 -54.76
C ASP A 58 -8.03 -14.01 -54.06
N GLY A 59 -8.04 -14.29 -52.74
CA GLY A 59 -6.81 -14.47 -51.95
C GLY A 59 -6.65 -15.87 -51.36
N PRO A 60 -5.41 -16.32 -51.08
CA PRO A 60 -5.17 -17.61 -50.42
C PRO A 60 -5.67 -17.57 -48.97
N SER A 61 -6.09 -18.73 -48.47
CA SER A 61 -6.30 -18.94 -47.04
C SER A 61 -4.97 -19.24 -46.37
N HIS A 62 -4.87 -18.99 -45.06
CA HIS A 62 -3.63 -19.18 -44.33
C HIS A 62 -3.85 -20.12 -43.14
N LEU A 63 -3.04 -21.16 -43.03
CA LEU A 63 -2.92 -21.97 -41.83
C LEU A 63 -2.03 -21.21 -40.84
N ILE A 64 -2.57 -20.94 -39.66
CA ILE A 64 -1.87 -20.26 -38.59
C ILE A 64 -1.51 -21.28 -37.52
N ILE A 65 -0.21 -21.39 -37.23
CA ILE A 65 0.31 -22.16 -36.10
C ILE A 65 0.92 -21.16 -35.12
N GLU A 66 0.31 -21.05 -33.95
CA GLU A 66 0.85 -20.32 -32.81
C GLU A 66 1.57 -21.28 -31.88
N VAL A 67 2.80 -20.94 -31.49
CA VAL A 67 3.48 -21.60 -30.38
C VAL A 67 4.12 -20.54 -29.48
N ASN A 68 3.87 -20.64 -28.18
CA ASN A 68 4.58 -19.92 -27.12
C ASN A 68 5.40 -20.96 -26.37
N ALA A 69 6.73 -20.85 -26.41
CA ALA A 69 7.62 -21.94 -25.99
C ALA A 69 8.96 -21.46 -25.43
N ASP A 70 9.64 -22.35 -24.71
CA ASP A 70 10.97 -22.15 -24.14
C ASP A 70 12.06 -22.15 -25.22
N GLY A 71 12.92 -21.14 -25.20
CA GLY A 71 14.15 -21.09 -26.00
C GLY A 71 14.11 -20.08 -27.16
N THR A 72 14.78 -20.44 -28.26
CA THR A 72 14.84 -19.61 -29.49
C THR A 72 13.92 -20.19 -30.56
N VAL A 73 13.47 -19.34 -31.51
CA VAL A 73 12.59 -19.75 -32.61
C VAL A 73 13.10 -21.01 -33.32
N GLY A 74 14.35 -21.02 -33.77
CA GLY A 74 14.92 -22.18 -34.47
C GLY A 74 15.03 -23.45 -33.62
N ALA A 75 15.23 -23.33 -32.30
CA ALA A 75 15.21 -24.49 -31.41
C ALA A 75 13.78 -25.04 -31.24
N VAL A 76 12.80 -24.14 -31.13
CA VAL A 76 11.39 -24.47 -31.00
C VAL A 76 10.85 -25.12 -32.27
N THR A 77 11.17 -24.63 -33.47
CA THR A 77 10.73 -25.23 -34.74
C THR A 77 11.28 -26.64 -34.94
N ARG A 78 12.54 -26.90 -34.59
CA ARG A 78 13.13 -28.25 -34.63
C ARG A 78 12.45 -29.22 -33.65
N LYS A 79 12.26 -28.79 -32.40
CA LYS A 79 11.56 -29.61 -31.40
C LYS A 79 10.11 -29.86 -31.81
N LEU A 80 9.42 -28.83 -32.28
CA LEU A 80 8.05 -28.92 -32.76
C LEU A 80 7.92 -29.90 -33.93
N ALA A 81 8.80 -29.81 -34.92
CA ALA A 81 8.83 -30.75 -36.04
C ALA A 81 9.02 -32.19 -35.54
N ALA A 82 9.96 -32.43 -34.62
CA ALA A 82 10.17 -33.77 -34.06
C ALA A 82 8.96 -34.30 -33.25
N THR A 83 8.29 -33.44 -32.48
CA THR A 83 7.16 -33.84 -31.62
C THR A 83 5.86 -34.01 -32.40
N MET A 84 5.63 -33.15 -33.40
CA MET A 84 4.34 -33.01 -34.10
C MET A 84 4.39 -33.41 -35.58
N ASP A 85 5.44 -34.08 -36.04
CA ASP A 85 5.69 -34.41 -37.45
C ASP A 85 4.47 -34.98 -38.19
N ALA A 86 3.96 -36.11 -37.70
CA ALA A 86 2.83 -36.81 -38.34
C ALA A 86 1.53 -35.98 -38.34
N ALA A 87 1.30 -35.21 -37.26
CA ALA A 87 0.11 -34.39 -37.13
C ALA A 87 0.16 -33.18 -38.09
N LEU A 88 1.29 -32.47 -38.11
CA LEU A 88 1.46 -31.30 -38.98
C LEU A 88 1.54 -31.69 -40.45
N THR A 89 2.28 -32.74 -40.79
CA THR A 89 2.38 -33.23 -42.17
C THR A 89 1.00 -33.62 -42.71
N GLY A 90 0.17 -34.32 -41.91
CA GLY A 90 -1.19 -34.65 -42.32
C GLY A 90 -2.09 -33.43 -42.55
N VAL A 91 -1.87 -32.30 -41.84
CA VAL A 91 -2.59 -31.05 -42.09
C VAL A 91 -2.07 -30.35 -43.35
N LEU A 92 -0.76 -30.38 -43.59
CA LEU A 92 -0.15 -29.79 -44.79
C LEU A 92 -0.55 -30.54 -46.07
N ASP A 93 -0.64 -31.87 -46.01
CA ASP A 93 -1.11 -32.71 -47.10
C ASP A 93 -2.55 -32.37 -47.49
N GLU A 94 -3.44 -32.22 -46.49
CA GLU A 94 -4.83 -31.80 -46.72
C GLU A 94 -4.90 -30.38 -47.34
N ALA A 95 -4.04 -29.48 -46.86
CA ALA A 95 -3.89 -28.13 -47.41
C ALA A 95 -3.28 -28.10 -48.82
N GLY A 96 -2.74 -29.22 -49.32
CA GLY A 96 -2.08 -29.31 -50.62
C GLY A 96 -0.71 -28.63 -50.66
N VAL A 97 -0.06 -28.50 -49.51
CA VAL A 97 1.21 -27.77 -49.36
C VAL A 97 2.38 -28.77 -49.38
N SER A 98 3.25 -28.66 -50.40
CA SER A 98 4.45 -29.48 -50.50
C SER A 98 5.62 -28.85 -49.73
N LEU A 99 6.38 -29.68 -49.00
CA LEU A 99 7.62 -29.27 -48.31
C LEU A 99 8.79 -28.96 -49.27
N GLY A 100 8.65 -29.25 -50.57
CA GLY A 100 9.65 -28.88 -51.58
C GLY A 100 11.04 -29.50 -51.38
N GLY A 101 11.12 -30.70 -50.79
CA GLY A 101 12.37 -31.41 -50.50
C GLY A 101 13.10 -30.93 -49.23
N GLN A 102 12.50 -30.03 -48.46
CA GLN A 102 13.01 -29.59 -47.15
C GLN A 102 12.46 -30.48 -46.03
N ASP A 103 13.16 -30.54 -44.90
CA ASP A 103 12.58 -31.10 -43.68
C ASP A 103 11.51 -30.16 -43.09
N LEU A 104 10.62 -30.70 -42.26
CA LEU A 104 9.51 -29.94 -41.68
C LEU A 104 10.02 -28.77 -40.83
N ALA A 105 11.12 -28.92 -40.09
CA ALA A 105 11.66 -27.86 -39.24
C ALA A 105 12.09 -26.63 -40.07
N THR A 106 12.84 -26.85 -41.14
CA THR A 106 13.30 -25.80 -42.08
C THR A 106 12.11 -25.14 -42.77
N PHE A 107 11.12 -25.95 -43.17
CA PHE A 107 9.90 -25.45 -43.77
C PHE A 107 9.13 -24.51 -42.82
N LEU A 108 8.93 -24.92 -41.57
CA LEU A 108 8.23 -24.13 -40.56
C LEU A 108 8.99 -22.83 -40.22
N GLU A 109 10.32 -22.90 -40.09
CA GLU A 109 11.17 -21.73 -39.83
C GLU A 109 11.11 -20.71 -40.97
N ARG A 110 11.07 -21.17 -42.23
CA ARG A 110 10.90 -20.29 -43.40
C ARG A 110 9.55 -19.57 -43.43
N HIS A 111 8.51 -20.19 -42.90
CA HIS A 111 7.16 -19.62 -42.82
C HIS A 111 6.89 -18.87 -41.51
N HIS A 112 7.89 -18.79 -40.63
CA HIS A 112 7.79 -18.02 -39.40
C HIS A 112 7.69 -16.52 -39.69
N GLN A 113 6.73 -15.87 -39.04
CA GLN A 113 6.50 -14.43 -39.08
C GLN A 113 6.92 -13.80 -37.76
N GLY A 114 8.11 -13.20 -37.76
CA GLY A 114 8.58 -12.32 -36.68
C GLY A 114 7.81 -11.00 -36.71
N VAL A 115 7.66 -10.37 -35.54
CA VAL A 115 6.99 -9.07 -35.40
C VAL A 115 7.99 -7.97 -35.05
N GLY A 116 7.73 -6.76 -35.52
CA GLY A 116 8.54 -5.58 -35.28
C GLY A 116 7.77 -4.29 -35.52
N GLN A 117 8.44 -3.16 -35.33
CA GLN A 117 7.85 -1.82 -35.44
C GLN A 117 8.58 -0.92 -36.44
N GLY A 118 9.70 -1.37 -37.00
CA GLY A 118 10.46 -0.66 -38.02
C GLY A 118 9.74 -0.59 -39.37
N TRP A 119 10.24 0.26 -40.27
CA TRP A 119 9.63 0.52 -41.57
C TRP A 119 9.48 -0.73 -42.46
N PHE A 120 10.41 -1.67 -42.34
CA PHE A 120 10.51 -2.89 -43.16
C PHE A 120 10.18 -4.17 -42.39
N GLU A 121 9.76 -4.04 -41.14
CA GLU A 121 9.35 -5.16 -40.29
C GLU A 121 7.84 -5.37 -40.38
N THR A 122 7.41 -6.60 -40.10
CA THR A 122 5.99 -6.97 -39.97
C THR A 122 5.40 -6.30 -38.73
N PRO A 123 4.44 -5.37 -38.88
CA PRO A 123 3.88 -4.66 -37.73
C PRO A 123 3.23 -5.61 -36.72
N GLY A 124 3.69 -5.59 -35.48
CA GLY A 124 3.14 -6.45 -34.43
C GLY A 124 3.83 -6.31 -33.07
N VAL A 125 3.16 -6.76 -32.02
CA VAL A 125 3.67 -6.71 -30.64
C VAL A 125 3.39 -8.04 -29.94
N ASN A 126 4.35 -8.49 -29.14
CA ASN A 126 4.24 -9.67 -28.28
C ASN A 126 4.16 -9.24 -26.82
N PHE A 127 3.39 -9.98 -26.03
CA PHE A 127 3.28 -9.81 -24.60
C PHE A 127 3.53 -11.15 -23.90
N ASP A 128 4.38 -11.12 -22.87
CA ASP A 128 4.77 -12.26 -22.06
C ASP A 128 4.32 -12.03 -20.60
N GLY A 129 3.39 -12.86 -20.14
CA GLY A 129 2.84 -12.85 -18.78
C GLY A 129 3.68 -13.61 -17.77
N THR A 130 4.54 -14.52 -18.22
CA THR A 130 5.42 -15.36 -17.41
C THR A 130 6.91 -15.15 -17.73
N PRO A 131 7.39 -13.90 -17.90
CA PRO A 131 8.70 -13.64 -18.49
C PRO A 131 9.82 -14.40 -17.77
N GLY A 132 10.51 -15.28 -18.51
CA GLY A 132 11.65 -16.05 -18.03
C GLY A 132 11.34 -17.31 -17.21
N LEU A 133 10.07 -17.65 -16.99
CA LEU A 133 9.65 -18.87 -16.30
C LEU A 133 9.38 -19.99 -17.31
N THR A 134 10.21 -21.04 -17.29
CA THR A 134 10.06 -22.19 -18.21
C THR A 134 8.87 -23.09 -17.86
N VAL A 135 8.39 -23.90 -18.81
CA VAL A 135 7.33 -24.90 -18.56
C VAL A 135 7.72 -25.85 -17.43
N SER A 136 8.96 -26.35 -17.47
CA SER A 136 9.50 -27.26 -16.46
C SER A 136 9.51 -26.61 -15.07
N GLN A 137 9.91 -25.35 -14.98
CA GLN A 137 9.94 -24.60 -13.72
C GLN A 137 8.52 -24.40 -13.17
N ILE A 138 7.57 -23.99 -14.00
CA ILE A 138 6.16 -23.76 -13.58
C ILE A 138 5.55 -25.03 -12.98
N ARG A 139 5.75 -26.18 -13.63
CA ARG A 139 5.26 -27.48 -13.15
C ARG A 139 5.94 -27.89 -11.84
N GLN A 140 7.27 -27.83 -11.78
CA GLN A 140 8.04 -28.18 -10.58
C GLN A 140 7.68 -27.31 -9.37
N GLU A 141 7.48 -26.00 -9.57
CA GLU A 141 7.10 -25.07 -8.51
C GLU A 141 5.66 -25.29 -8.03
N ALA A 142 4.74 -25.71 -8.92
CA ALA A 142 3.39 -26.10 -8.52
C ALA A 142 3.38 -27.36 -7.65
N ASP A 143 4.20 -28.36 -8.01
CA ASP A 143 4.34 -29.60 -7.24
C ASP A 143 5.02 -29.36 -5.89
N LEU A 144 6.05 -28.51 -5.86
CA LEU A 144 6.68 -28.06 -4.63
C LEU A 144 5.65 -27.37 -3.72
N ALA A 145 4.86 -26.44 -4.25
CA ALA A 145 3.89 -25.70 -3.47
C ALA A 145 2.80 -26.61 -2.86
N ARG A 146 2.34 -27.64 -3.59
CA ARG A 146 1.42 -28.64 -3.04
C ARG A 146 2.06 -29.43 -1.90
N ARG A 147 3.26 -29.97 -2.11
CA ARG A 147 3.99 -30.72 -1.06
C ARG A 147 4.24 -29.89 0.20
N VAL A 148 4.61 -28.63 0.05
CA VAL A 148 4.82 -27.74 1.19
C VAL A 148 3.52 -27.45 1.92
N ALA A 149 2.40 -27.26 1.20
CA ALA A 149 1.10 -27.09 1.84
C ALA A 149 0.77 -28.29 2.75
N ASP A 150 0.98 -29.52 2.26
CA ASP A 150 0.80 -30.74 3.05
C ASP A 150 1.71 -30.78 4.29
N MET A 151 2.96 -30.28 4.19
CA MET A 151 3.87 -30.18 5.33
C MET A 151 3.40 -29.15 6.38
N LEU A 152 2.82 -28.04 5.94
CA LEU A 152 2.29 -26.99 6.81
C LEU A 152 1.07 -27.49 7.58
N ASP A 153 0.18 -28.26 6.94
CA ASP A 153 -0.98 -28.88 7.59
C ASP A 153 -0.58 -29.84 8.73
N ALA A 154 0.60 -30.46 8.62
CA ALA A 154 1.17 -31.34 9.64
C ALA A 154 2.00 -30.61 10.71
N THR A 155 2.10 -29.27 10.69
CA THR A 155 2.92 -28.51 11.63
C THR A 155 2.17 -28.19 12.93
N GLU A 156 2.83 -28.37 14.07
CA GLU A 156 2.25 -28.07 15.38
C GLU A 156 1.93 -26.57 15.56
N LYS A 157 0.86 -26.28 16.31
CA LYS A 157 0.44 -24.91 16.63
C LYS A 157 1.41 -24.27 17.64
N GLY A 158 1.58 -22.95 17.53
CA GLY A 158 2.31 -22.14 18.52
C GLY A 158 3.77 -21.83 18.17
N ARG A 159 4.28 -22.31 17.04
CA ARG A 159 5.60 -21.96 16.52
C ARG A 159 5.60 -20.58 15.85
N THR A 160 6.74 -19.90 15.87
CA THR A 160 7.00 -18.66 15.11
C THR A 160 7.04 -18.92 13.61
N ALA A 161 6.88 -17.89 12.79
CA ALA A 161 6.85 -18.06 11.34
C ALA A 161 8.17 -18.61 10.79
N LEU A 162 9.30 -18.11 11.32
CA LEU A 162 10.63 -18.55 10.92
C LEU A 162 10.92 -19.99 11.35
N GLU A 163 10.45 -20.41 12.53
CA GLU A 163 10.57 -21.81 12.96
C GLU A 163 9.76 -22.76 12.07
N VAL A 164 8.57 -22.36 11.62
CA VAL A 164 7.77 -23.14 10.68
C VAL A 164 8.50 -23.28 9.35
N LEU A 165 8.99 -22.16 8.78
CA LEU A 165 9.76 -22.18 7.54
C LEU A 165 11.04 -23.02 7.66
N THR A 166 11.75 -22.90 8.78
CA THR A 166 12.97 -23.70 9.05
C THR A 166 12.63 -25.19 9.12
N GLY A 167 11.55 -25.57 9.80
CA GLY A 167 11.10 -26.96 9.82
C GLY A 167 10.70 -27.50 8.44
N VAL A 168 10.11 -26.67 7.57
CA VAL A 168 9.85 -27.03 6.17
C VAL A 168 11.15 -27.20 5.40
N ARG A 169 12.12 -26.29 5.55
CA ARG A 169 13.45 -26.39 4.94
C ARG A 169 14.15 -27.68 5.34
N ASP A 170 14.16 -28.04 6.61
CA ASP A 170 14.80 -29.26 7.08
C ASP A 170 14.20 -30.51 6.43
N ARG A 171 12.87 -30.57 6.29
CA ARG A 171 12.19 -31.69 5.61
C ARG A 171 12.51 -31.74 4.12
N LEU A 172 12.51 -30.59 3.44
CA LEU A 172 12.85 -30.51 2.01
C LEU A 172 14.33 -30.81 1.73
N TRP A 173 15.24 -30.41 2.62
CA TRP A 173 16.68 -30.61 2.45
C TRP A 173 17.06 -32.10 2.51
N ASN A 174 16.34 -32.88 3.31
CA ASN A 174 16.51 -34.32 3.44
C ASN A 174 15.94 -35.12 2.25
N ASP A 175 15.19 -34.49 1.35
CA ASP A 175 14.68 -35.09 0.11
C ASP A 175 15.54 -34.62 -1.08
N GLU A 176 16.29 -35.55 -1.70
CA GLU A 176 17.15 -35.22 -2.84
C GLU A 176 16.40 -34.58 -4.00
N SER A 177 15.13 -34.96 -4.21
CA SER A 177 14.29 -34.42 -5.29
C SER A 177 13.86 -32.96 -5.07
N SER A 178 14.10 -32.41 -3.88
CA SER A 178 13.69 -31.07 -3.46
C SER A 178 14.86 -30.10 -3.28
N LYS A 179 16.12 -30.56 -3.40
CA LYS A 179 17.32 -29.71 -3.23
C LYS A 179 17.38 -28.53 -4.21
N TRP A 180 16.82 -28.67 -5.41
CA TRP A 180 16.75 -27.58 -6.41
C TRP A 180 15.95 -26.36 -5.90
N ALA A 181 15.01 -26.55 -4.97
CA ALA A 181 14.15 -25.49 -4.44
C ALA A 181 14.93 -24.47 -3.59
N PHE A 182 16.11 -24.82 -3.08
CA PHE A 182 16.98 -23.94 -2.28
C PHE A 182 17.78 -22.96 -3.14
N THR A 183 17.70 -23.08 -4.47
CA THR A 183 18.27 -22.10 -5.40
C THR A 183 17.20 -21.11 -5.84
N ALA A 184 17.45 -19.82 -5.61
CA ALA A 184 16.58 -18.75 -6.07
C ALA A 184 16.67 -18.62 -7.60
N ALA A 185 15.68 -19.15 -8.31
CA ALA A 185 15.57 -18.92 -9.75
C ALA A 185 15.09 -17.49 -10.03
N PRO A 186 15.52 -16.88 -11.15
CA PRO A 186 14.94 -15.62 -11.61
C PRO A 186 13.44 -15.79 -11.83
N ALA A 187 12.66 -14.87 -11.25
CA ALA A 187 11.22 -14.78 -11.46
C ALA A 187 10.82 -13.31 -11.71
N PRO A 188 11.11 -12.77 -12.92
CA PRO A 188 10.84 -11.37 -13.26
C PRO A 188 9.40 -10.91 -12.96
N ALA A 189 8.42 -11.80 -13.04
CA ALA A 189 7.03 -11.51 -12.71
C ALA A 189 6.79 -11.08 -11.23
N LEU A 190 7.78 -11.26 -10.35
CA LEU A 190 7.73 -10.79 -8.96
C LEU A 190 8.35 -9.41 -8.76
N ASP A 191 9.06 -8.89 -9.77
CA ASP A 191 9.79 -7.63 -9.69
C ASP A 191 8.84 -6.42 -9.56
N PRO A 192 9.33 -5.30 -8.99
CA PRO A 192 8.59 -4.05 -8.94
C PRO A 192 8.37 -3.45 -10.33
N MET A 193 7.51 -2.43 -10.41
CA MET A 193 7.38 -1.63 -11.62
C MET A 193 8.70 -0.89 -11.88
N PRO A 194 9.16 -0.81 -13.15
CA PRO A 194 10.33 -0.01 -13.49
C PRO A 194 10.14 1.46 -13.09
N SER A 195 11.22 2.14 -12.69
CA SER A 195 11.18 3.57 -12.36
C SER A 195 10.84 4.42 -13.60
N SER A 196 9.81 5.25 -13.53
CA SER A 196 9.35 6.08 -14.65
C SER A 196 10.30 7.22 -15.02
N SER A 197 11.11 7.71 -14.06
CA SER A 197 12.06 8.82 -14.27
C SER A 197 13.16 8.52 -15.30
N GLY A 198 13.52 7.24 -15.48
CA GLY A 198 14.51 6.79 -16.47
C GLY A 198 13.95 6.44 -17.85
N ALA A 199 12.62 6.45 -18.04
CA ALA A 199 11.98 5.92 -19.25
C ALA A 199 12.01 6.89 -20.45
N VAL A 200 12.15 8.20 -20.21
CA VAL A 200 12.03 9.23 -21.27
C VAL A 200 13.08 9.06 -22.37
N LEU A 201 14.35 8.87 -22.00
CA LEU A 201 15.45 8.74 -22.97
C LEU A 201 15.33 7.45 -23.81
N PRO A 202 15.10 6.25 -23.25
CA PRO A 202 14.82 5.05 -24.03
C PRO A 202 13.64 5.19 -25.00
N ILE A 203 12.53 5.80 -24.56
CA ILE A 203 11.36 6.04 -25.40
C ILE A 203 11.72 6.96 -26.57
N LEU A 204 12.42 8.07 -26.31
CA LEU A 204 12.86 9.00 -27.35
C LEU A 204 13.78 8.31 -28.37
N MET A 205 14.76 7.54 -27.88
CA MET A 205 15.67 6.77 -28.74
C MET A 205 14.92 5.74 -29.59
N SER A 206 13.89 5.08 -29.03
CA SER A 206 13.03 4.16 -29.78
C SER A 206 12.26 4.87 -30.90
N VAL A 207 11.73 6.08 -30.67
CA VAL A 207 11.07 6.87 -31.74
C VAL A 207 12.04 7.16 -32.88
N VAL A 208 13.27 7.57 -32.53
CA VAL A 208 14.32 7.87 -33.50
C VAL A 208 14.69 6.63 -34.32
N SER A 209 14.99 5.52 -33.65
CA SER A 209 15.48 4.30 -34.30
C SER A 209 14.44 3.62 -35.18
N HIS A 210 13.15 3.70 -34.83
CA HIS A 210 12.09 3.01 -35.58
C HIS A 210 11.45 3.90 -36.64
N PHE A 211 11.27 5.20 -36.38
CA PHE A 211 10.44 6.07 -37.21
C PHE A 211 11.19 7.25 -37.83
N LEU A 212 12.02 7.98 -37.07
CA LEU A 212 12.58 9.26 -37.53
C LEU A 212 13.91 9.14 -38.30
N TRP A 213 14.62 8.02 -38.23
CA TRP A 213 15.91 7.87 -38.91
C TRP A 213 15.90 8.17 -40.42
N PRO A 214 14.86 7.87 -41.23
CA PRO A 214 14.88 8.21 -42.66
C PRO A 214 14.85 9.73 -42.88
N VAL A 215 14.10 10.45 -42.04
CA VAL A 215 14.00 11.91 -42.06
C VAL A 215 15.33 12.53 -41.62
N LEU A 216 15.94 11.98 -40.56
CA LEU A 216 17.24 12.44 -40.07
C LEU A 216 18.36 12.16 -41.07
N ALA A 217 18.37 10.97 -41.70
CA ALA A 217 19.31 10.63 -42.76
C ALA A 217 19.18 11.57 -43.96
N LEU A 218 17.95 11.90 -44.37
CA LEU A 218 17.69 12.88 -45.42
C LEU A 218 18.14 14.29 -45.00
N ALA A 219 17.86 14.72 -43.77
CA ALA A 219 18.28 16.03 -43.27
C ALA A 219 19.82 16.14 -43.21
N VAL A 220 20.51 15.10 -42.76
CA VAL A 220 21.98 15.02 -42.77
C VAL A 220 22.51 15.02 -44.20
N LEU A 221 21.91 14.27 -45.12
CA LEU A 221 22.29 14.27 -46.53
C LEU A 221 22.14 15.67 -47.15
N VAL A 222 21.01 16.34 -46.90
CA VAL A 222 20.77 17.72 -47.35
C VAL A 222 21.77 18.68 -46.73
N LEU A 223 22.07 18.55 -45.43
CA LEU A 223 23.07 19.36 -44.74
C LEU A 223 24.46 19.19 -45.37
N VAL A 224 24.89 17.95 -45.64
CA VAL A 224 26.18 17.63 -46.26
C VAL A 224 26.26 18.20 -47.69
N VAL A 225 25.21 18.02 -48.50
CA VAL A 225 25.14 18.53 -49.87
C VAL A 225 25.15 20.05 -49.90
N VAL A 226 24.37 20.72 -49.05
CA VAL A 226 24.30 22.19 -49.00
C VAL A 226 25.58 22.78 -48.40
N TRP A 227 26.19 22.14 -47.41
CA TRP A 227 27.49 22.53 -46.87
C TRP A 227 28.59 22.46 -47.94
N ALA A 228 28.61 21.39 -48.74
CA ALA A 228 29.53 21.23 -49.86
C ALA A 228 29.34 22.28 -50.98
N LEU A 229 28.13 22.84 -51.12
CA LEU A 229 27.78 23.77 -52.20
C LEU A 229 27.77 25.27 -51.80
N GLY A 230 27.61 25.63 -50.52
CA GLY A 230 27.37 27.03 -50.14
C GLY A 230 27.64 27.44 -48.68
N GLY A 231 28.32 26.62 -47.88
CA GLY A 231 28.74 26.98 -46.52
C GLY A 231 27.65 26.88 -45.44
N PHE A 232 28.05 27.05 -44.17
CA PHE A 232 27.24 26.73 -42.97
C PHE A 232 25.92 27.50 -42.87
N ALA A 233 25.89 28.80 -43.24
CA ALA A 233 24.70 29.64 -43.11
C ALA A 233 23.55 29.20 -44.03
N LEU A 234 23.86 28.82 -45.27
CA LEU A 234 22.87 28.29 -46.21
C LEU A 234 22.33 26.92 -45.75
N ALA A 235 23.23 26.09 -45.21
CA ALA A 235 22.89 24.76 -44.70
C ALA A 235 21.94 24.82 -43.50
N ALA A 236 22.14 25.77 -42.59
CA ALA A 236 21.23 26.01 -41.47
C ALA A 236 19.83 26.48 -41.92
N TRP A 237 19.75 27.40 -42.89
CA TRP A 237 18.48 27.89 -43.43
C TRP A 237 17.68 26.81 -44.17
N VAL A 238 18.34 26.00 -45.00
CA VAL A 238 17.67 24.88 -45.68
C VAL A 238 17.19 23.84 -44.67
N THR A 239 17.98 23.55 -43.64
CA THR A 239 17.57 22.63 -42.56
C THR A 239 16.35 23.16 -41.80
N ALA A 240 16.32 24.46 -41.46
CA ALA A 240 15.16 25.08 -40.82
C ALA A 240 13.91 24.98 -41.71
N LEU A 241 14.04 25.16 -43.02
CA LEU A 241 12.94 25.03 -43.98
C LEU A 241 12.42 23.59 -44.08
N VAL A 242 13.32 22.59 -44.07
CA VAL A 242 12.95 21.16 -44.01
C VAL A 242 12.20 20.84 -42.72
N LEU A 243 12.62 21.40 -41.58
CA LEU A 243 11.91 21.22 -40.31
C LEU A 243 10.52 21.86 -40.32
N VAL A 244 10.38 23.07 -40.86
CA VAL A 244 9.08 23.74 -41.03
C VAL A 244 8.17 22.93 -41.95
N ALA A 245 8.70 22.45 -43.09
CA ALA A 245 7.96 21.58 -44.01
C ALA A 245 7.52 20.27 -43.33
N ALA A 246 8.36 19.68 -42.48
CA ALA A 246 8.01 18.50 -41.69
C ALA A 246 6.86 18.79 -40.71
N VAL A 247 6.89 19.93 -39.98
CA VAL A 247 5.80 20.34 -39.08
C VAL A 247 4.49 20.55 -39.83
N VAL A 248 4.53 21.22 -40.99
CA VAL A 248 3.35 21.39 -41.85
C VAL A 248 2.84 20.03 -42.35
N GLY A 249 3.74 19.14 -42.76
CA GLY A 249 3.42 17.76 -43.16
C GLY A 249 2.72 16.97 -42.05
N ILE A 250 3.21 17.06 -40.81
CA ILE A 250 2.57 16.46 -39.62
C ILE A 250 1.17 17.03 -39.43
N GLY A 251 0.99 18.36 -39.56
CA GLY A 251 -0.32 19.01 -39.47
C GLY A 251 -1.31 18.52 -40.53
N LEU A 252 -0.85 18.31 -41.77
CA LEU A 252 -1.67 17.76 -42.86
C LEU A 252 -2.04 16.29 -42.63
N ILE A 253 -1.09 15.48 -42.16
CA ILE A 253 -1.32 14.08 -41.76
C ILE A 253 -2.38 14.03 -40.66
N TYR A 254 -2.25 14.86 -39.62
CA TYR A 254 -3.22 14.94 -38.53
C TYR A 254 -4.62 15.35 -39.04
N ARG A 255 -4.73 16.35 -39.91
CA ARG A 255 -6.01 16.76 -40.50
C ARG A 255 -6.63 15.65 -41.36
N GLY A 256 -5.82 14.93 -42.15
CA GLY A 256 -6.25 13.77 -42.92
C GLY A 256 -6.77 12.65 -42.02
N LEU A 257 -6.10 12.44 -40.89
CA LEU A 257 -6.47 11.43 -39.90
C LEU A 257 -7.80 11.74 -39.23
N ARG A 258 -8.02 13.01 -38.85
CA ARG A 258 -9.28 13.49 -38.30
C ARG A 258 -10.45 13.32 -39.25
N ARG A 259 -10.26 13.64 -40.53
CA ARG A 259 -11.29 13.42 -41.56
C ARG A 259 -11.60 11.93 -41.74
N ALA A 260 -10.57 11.08 -41.74
CA ALA A 260 -10.74 9.64 -41.84
C ALA A 260 -11.47 9.05 -40.61
N GLU A 261 -11.18 9.57 -39.41
CA GLU A 261 -11.85 9.19 -38.17
C GLU A 261 -13.34 9.59 -38.16
N GLU A 262 -13.66 10.80 -38.62
CA GLU A 262 -15.05 11.28 -38.70
C GLU A 262 -15.92 10.44 -39.66
N ALA A 263 -15.31 9.91 -40.71
CA ALA A 263 -15.95 9.04 -41.70
C ALA A 263 -16.12 7.59 -41.24
N ASP A 264 -15.54 7.19 -40.09
CA ASP A 264 -15.61 5.82 -39.62
C ASP A 264 -17.04 5.43 -39.19
N THR A 265 -17.42 4.20 -39.50
CA THR A 265 -18.69 3.60 -39.07
C THR A 265 -18.43 2.42 -38.15
N SER A 266 -19.27 2.29 -37.12
CA SER A 266 -19.20 1.17 -36.17
C SER A 266 -20.17 0.07 -36.58
N GLU A 267 -19.72 -1.17 -36.48
CA GLU A 267 -20.56 -2.34 -36.71
C GLU A 267 -21.23 -2.71 -35.38
N ASP A 268 -22.55 -2.56 -35.32
CA ASP A 268 -23.31 -2.69 -34.07
C ASP A 268 -24.28 -3.87 -34.05
N ILE A 269 -23.95 -4.92 -34.80
CA ILE A 269 -24.81 -6.08 -34.99
C ILE A 269 -24.33 -7.21 -34.08
N PRO A 270 -25.19 -7.85 -33.27
CA PRO A 270 -24.82 -9.04 -32.52
C PRO A 270 -24.32 -10.18 -33.45
N PRO A 271 -23.35 -11.01 -33.02
CA PRO A 271 -22.99 -12.24 -33.75
C PRO A 271 -24.16 -13.24 -33.77
N SER A 272 -24.16 -14.17 -34.72
CA SER A 272 -25.19 -15.21 -34.77
C SER A 272 -25.07 -16.18 -33.59
N PRO A 273 -26.20 -16.68 -33.03
CA PRO A 273 -26.18 -17.62 -31.91
C PRO A 273 -25.34 -18.88 -32.17
N GLU A 274 -25.41 -19.43 -33.39
CA GLU A 274 -24.65 -20.63 -33.79
C GLU A 274 -23.13 -20.41 -33.71
N ARG A 275 -22.64 -19.24 -34.17
CA ARG A 275 -21.22 -18.90 -34.10
C ARG A 275 -20.76 -18.73 -32.66
N VAL A 276 -21.57 -18.08 -31.83
CA VAL A 276 -21.27 -17.91 -30.40
C VAL A 276 -21.22 -19.26 -29.70
N ALA A 277 -22.19 -20.15 -29.96
CA ALA A 277 -22.21 -21.50 -29.42
C ALA A 277 -20.96 -22.30 -29.80
N ALA A 278 -20.49 -22.18 -31.05
CA ALA A 278 -19.27 -22.85 -31.51
C ALA A 278 -18.01 -22.40 -30.75
N TYR A 279 -17.91 -21.13 -30.37
CA TYR A 279 -16.81 -20.62 -29.54
C TYR A 279 -16.95 -21.11 -28.09
N MET A 280 -18.12 -20.92 -27.48
CA MET A 280 -18.37 -21.26 -26.07
C MET A 280 -18.19 -22.74 -25.77
N GLN A 281 -18.50 -23.64 -26.71
CA GLN A 281 -18.25 -25.08 -26.58
C GLN A 281 -16.76 -25.40 -26.38
N ARG A 282 -15.86 -24.57 -26.90
CA ARG A 282 -14.41 -24.78 -26.86
C ARG A 282 -13.72 -23.99 -25.74
N GLU A 283 -14.39 -22.99 -25.18
CA GLU A 283 -13.89 -22.12 -24.10
C GLU A 283 -13.96 -22.77 -22.69
N ARG A 284 -14.60 -23.93 -22.49
CA ARG A 284 -14.98 -24.46 -21.14
C ARG A 284 -14.21 -25.69 -20.64
N HIS A 285 -12.88 -25.74 -20.79
CA HIS A 285 -12.13 -26.97 -20.47
C HIS A 285 -11.09 -26.86 -19.35
N SER A 286 -10.66 -25.65 -18.96
CA SER A 286 -9.60 -25.47 -17.97
C SER A 286 -9.72 -24.16 -17.20
N GLY A 287 -8.80 -23.89 -16.26
CA GLY A 287 -8.68 -22.56 -15.62
C GLY A 287 -8.21 -21.46 -16.58
N GLN A 288 -7.83 -21.83 -17.79
CA GLN A 288 -7.33 -20.97 -18.86
C GLN A 288 -8.19 -21.09 -20.12
N SER A 289 -8.10 -20.07 -20.97
CA SER A 289 -8.81 -19.98 -22.24
C SER A 289 -7.92 -19.39 -23.34
N HIS A 290 -8.32 -19.61 -24.59
CA HIS A 290 -7.69 -19.03 -25.77
C HIS A 290 -8.66 -18.19 -26.58
N LEU A 291 -8.15 -17.10 -27.17
CA LEU A 291 -8.86 -16.24 -28.09
C LEU A 291 -8.02 -16.03 -29.34
N ALA A 292 -8.54 -16.42 -30.50
CA ALA A 292 -8.06 -16.00 -31.81
C ALA A 292 -9.07 -15.03 -32.43
N ALA A 293 -8.60 -13.87 -32.89
CA ALA A 293 -9.41 -12.88 -33.57
C ALA A 293 -8.72 -12.39 -34.85
N VAL A 294 -9.53 -12.15 -35.88
CA VAL A 294 -9.09 -11.62 -37.17
C VAL A 294 -9.88 -10.36 -37.46
N SER A 295 -9.20 -9.23 -37.53
CA SER A 295 -9.78 -7.94 -37.87
C SER A 295 -9.26 -7.46 -39.23
N THR A 296 -10.13 -6.86 -40.03
CA THR A 296 -9.72 -6.26 -41.31
C THR A 296 -9.23 -4.83 -41.08
N VAL A 297 -8.01 -4.52 -41.49
CA VAL A 297 -7.40 -3.20 -41.43
C VAL A 297 -8.08 -2.29 -42.46
N LYS A 298 -8.40 -1.05 -42.07
CA LYS A 298 -8.99 -0.04 -42.95
C LYS A 298 -8.00 0.30 -44.09
N PRO A 299 -8.50 0.52 -45.32
CA PRO A 299 -7.63 0.82 -46.45
C PRO A 299 -6.91 2.17 -46.29
N GLY A 300 -5.73 2.27 -46.91
CA GLY A 300 -4.97 3.52 -47.03
C GLY A 300 -3.71 3.58 -46.18
N ARG A 301 -2.65 4.19 -46.74
CA ARG A 301 -1.30 4.27 -46.12
C ARG A 301 -1.30 4.92 -44.74
N LEU A 302 -2.20 5.87 -44.52
CA LEU A 302 -2.35 6.55 -43.25
C LEU A 302 -2.78 5.59 -42.13
N ARG A 303 -3.72 4.68 -42.41
CA ARG A 303 -4.22 3.69 -41.42
C ARG A 303 -3.18 2.64 -41.08
N HIS A 304 -2.39 2.20 -42.06
CA HIS A 304 -1.25 1.32 -41.79
C HIS A 304 -0.17 1.99 -40.93
N LEU A 305 0.11 3.27 -41.18
CA LEU A 305 1.05 4.04 -40.35
C LEU A 305 0.54 4.19 -38.92
N THR A 306 -0.73 4.56 -38.73
CA THR A 306 -1.29 4.74 -37.39
C THR A 306 -1.48 3.43 -36.63
N LEU A 307 -1.78 2.32 -37.32
CA LEU A 307 -1.76 1.00 -36.70
C LEU A 307 -0.37 0.62 -36.19
N ARG A 308 0.68 0.85 -36.99
CA ARG A 308 2.07 0.61 -36.57
C ARG A 308 2.45 1.47 -35.36
N LEU A 309 2.11 2.76 -35.37
CA LEU A 309 2.33 3.64 -34.22
C LEU A 309 1.54 3.19 -32.97
N GLY A 310 0.30 2.71 -33.15
CA GLY A 310 -0.53 2.18 -32.06
C GLY A 310 0.08 0.92 -31.43
N LEU A 311 0.58 -0.01 -32.25
CA LEU A 311 1.26 -1.22 -31.78
C LEU A 311 2.56 -0.91 -31.05
N TRP A 312 3.37 0.03 -31.58
CA TRP A 312 4.56 0.53 -30.89
C TRP A 312 4.22 1.17 -29.54
N PHE A 313 3.22 2.05 -29.51
CA PHE A 313 2.79 2.73 -28.29
C PHE A 313 2.30 1.74 -27.22
N ALA A 314 1.53 0.72 -27.60
CA ALA A 314 1.12 -0.35 -26.70
C ALA A 314 2.31 -1.11 -26.11
N GLY A 315 3.34 -1.39 -26.92
CA GLY A 315 4.59 -2.00 -26.45
C GLY A 315 5.34 -1.14 -25.43
N ILE A 316 5.41 0.18 -25.65
CA ILE A 316 6.01 1.12 -24.69
C ILE A 316 5.25 1.13 -23.36
N LEU A 317 3.91 1.15 -23.40
CA LEU A 317 3.09 1.09 -22.17
C LEU A 317 3.31 -0.20 -21.39
N ALA A 318 3.42 -1.33 -22.08
CA ALA A 318 3.69 -2.63 -21.45
C ALA A 318 5.09 -2.68 -20.79
N VAL A 319 6.13 -2.17 -21.45
CA VAL A 319 7.52 -2.29 -20.96
C VAL A 319 7.86 -1.26 -19.88
N HIS A 320 7.38 -0.02 -20.00
CA HIS A 320 7.82 1.09 -19.14
C HIS A 320 6.80 1.53 -18.09
N PHE A 321 5.52 1.22 -18.28
CA PHE A 321 4.44 1.67 -17.41
C PHE A 321 3.63 0.51 -16.80
N SER A 322 4.12 -0.72 -16.95
CA SER A 322 3.55 -1.91 -16.33
C SER A 322 4.63 -2.70 -15.59
N ARG A 323 4.21 -3.54 -14.65
CA ARG A 323 5.12 -4.51 -14.01
C ARG A 323 5.44 -5.63 -15.00
N PRO A 324 6.61 -6.30 -14.90
CA PRO A 324 6.89 -7.45 -15.74
C PRO A 324 5.80 -8.53 -15.59
N GLY A 325 5.28 -9.01 -16.72
CA GLY A 325 4.17 -9.98 -16.75
C GLY A 325 2.79 -9.38 -16.50
N PHE A 326 2.63 -8.05 -16.52
CA PHE A 326 1.34 -7.35 -16.41
C PHE A 326 1.14 -6.41 -17.59
N LEU A 327 -0.11 -6.23 -18.00
CA LEU A 327 -0.51 -5.20 -18.96
C LEU A 327 -1.38 -4.18 -18.21
N GLY A 328 -0.81 -3.02 -17.90
CA GLY A 328 -1.41 -2.10 -16.93
C GLY A 328 -1.51 -2.75 -15.55
N SER A 329 -2.72 -2.81 -14.99
CA SER A 329 -3.03 -3.54 -13.75
C SER A 329 -3.53 -4.96 -13.97
N THR A 330 -3.74 -5.37 -15.23
CA THR A 330 -4.28 -6.69 -15.58
C THR A 330 -3.17 -7.75 -15.54
N GLY A 331 -3.42 -8.81 -14.77
CA GLY A 331 -2.44 -9.86 -14.51
C GLY A 331 -2.95 -11.26 -14.84
N VAL A 332 -3.84 -11.38 -15.84
CA VAL A 332 -4.51 -12.63 -16.26
C VAL A 332 -4.09 -13.14 -17.65
N ILE A 333 -3.29 -12.36 -18.40
CA ILE A 333 -2.83 -12.72 -19.75
C ILE A 333 -1.52 -13.51 -19.62
N HIS A 334 -1.49 -14.76 -20.07
CA HIS A 334 -0.24 -15.55 -20.13
C HIS A 334 0.61 -15.14 -21.32
N PHE A 335 0.02 -15.10 -22.51
CA PHE A 335 0.70 -14.67 -23.74
C PHE A 335 -0.31 -13.97 -24.64
N ALA A 336 0.07 -12.85 -25.22
CA ALA A 336 -0.74 -12.20 -26.24
C ALA A 336 0.13 -11.72 -27.42
N ARG A 337 -0.46 -11.74 -28.61
CA ARG A 337 0.23 -11.42 -29.86
C ARG A 337 -0.67 -10.64 -30.79
N TRP A 338 -0.11 -9.58 -31.36
CA TRP A 338 -0.68 -8.85 -32.48
C TRP A 338 0.26 -8.96 -33.67
N ILE A 339 -0.28 -9.29 -34.84
CA ILE A 339 0.49 -9.36 -36.06
C ILE A 339 -0.37 -8.97 -37.26
N VAL A 340 0.13 -8.05 -38.09
CA VAL A 340 -0.45 -7.84 -39.42
C VAL A 340 0.08 -8.94 -40.33
N LEU A 341 -0.80 -9.82 -40.81
CA LEU A 341 -0.43 -10.94 -41.65
C LEU A 341 0.17 -10.43 -42.97
N PRO A 342 1.45 -10.73 -43.28
CA PRO A 342 2.14 -10.15 -44.44
C PRO A 342 1.41 -10.40 -45.76
N GLY A 343 1.38 -9.39 -46.61
CA GLY A 343 0.68 -9.45 -47.91
C GLY A 343 -0.86 -9.38 -47.81
N THR A 344 -1.43 -9.17 -46.62
CA THR A 344 -2.87 -9.07 -46.42
C THR A 344 -3.27 -7.81 -45.65
N ASP A 345 -4.58 -7.56 -45.57
CA ASP A 345 -5.18 -6.53 -44.73
C ASP A 345 -5.66 -7.09 -43.37
N LYS A 346 -5.16 -8.26 -42.95
CA LYS A 346 -5.63 -8.94 -41.73
C LYS A 346 -4.71 -8.64 -40.56
N LEU A 347 -5.29 -8.07 -39.50
CA LEU A 347 -4.69 -7.97 -38.18
C LEU A 347 -5.14 -9.17 -37.35
N LEU A 348 -4.19 -10.01 -36.96
CA LEU A 348 -4.43 -11.15 -36.09
C LEU A 348 -4.19 -10.73 -34.64
N PHE A 349 -5.06 -11.18 -33.75
CA PHE A 349 -4.87 -11.11 -32.31
C PHE A 349 -5.06 -12.49 -31.71
N MET A 350 -4.05 -12.98 -31.01
CA MET A 350 -4.07 -14.26 -30.31
C MET A 350 -3.74 -14.03 -28.85
N SER A 351 -4.51 -14.63 -27.94
CA SER A 351 -4.29 -14.47 -26.51
C SER A 351 -4.63 -15.74 -25.73
N ASN A 352 -3.75 -16.09 -24.80
CA ASN A 352 -3.92 -17.14 -23.81
C ASN A 352 -4.08 -16.47 -22.43
N TYR A 353 -5.17 -16.73 -21.72
CA TYR A 353 -5.55 -15.98 -20.52
C TYR A 353 -6.31 -16.82 -19.48
N ASP A 354 -6.42 -16.32 -18.25
CA ASP A 354 -7.16 -16.98 -17.17
C ASP A 354 -8.67 -16.70 -17.27
N GLY A 355 -9.50 -17.71 -16.95
CA GLY A 355 -10.94 -17.55 -16.80
C GLY A 355 -11.72 -17.50 -18.12
N VAL A 356 -12.86 -16.81 -18.09
CA VAL A 356 -13.82 -16.77 -19.21
C VAL A 356 -13.68 -15.49 -20.04
N TRP A 357 -14.13 -15.56 -21.30
CA TRP A 357 -14.04 -14.47 -22.26
C TRP A 357 -14.66 -13.16 -21.77
N GLU A 358 -15.81 -13.22 -21.10
CA GLU A 358 -16.53 -12.03 -20.63
C GLU A 358 -15.72 -11.24 -19.61
N SER A 359 -15.17 -11.91 -18.58
CA SER A 359 -14.31 -11.26 -17.58
C SER A 359 -13.01 -10.74 -18.18
N TYR A 360 -12.45 -11.48 -19.13
CA TYR A 360 -11.24 -11.10 -19.82
C TYR A 360 -11.44 -9.81 -20.63
N LEU A 361 -12.54 -9.70 -21.38
CA LEU A 361 -12.82 -8.52 -22.17
C LEU A 361 -13.14 -7.28 -21.30
N GLU A 362 -13.80 -7.47 -20.15
CA GLU A 362 -14.05 -6.37 -19.21
C GLU A 362 -12.74 -5.71 -18.74
N ASP A 363 -11.71 -6.51 -18.46
CA ASP A 363 -10.39 -5.99 -18.09
C ASP A 363 -9.79 -5.09 -19.18
N PHE A 364 -10.01 -5.37 -20.46
CA PHE A 364 -9.57 -4.49 -21.55
C PHE A 364 -10.39 -3.20 -21.65
N ILE A 365 -11.69 -3.28 -21.37
CA ILE A 365 -12.59 -2.12 -21.39
C ILE A 365 -12.25 -1.15 -20.25
N GLU A 366 -12.02 -1.66 -19.04
CA GLU A 366 -11.79 -0.83 -17.86
C GLU A 366 -10.33 -0.40 -17.70
N LYS A 367 -9.36 -1.28 -17.99
CA LYS A 367 -7.95 -1.09 -17.57
C LYS A 367 -6.97 -0.84 -18.73
N ALA A 368 -7.35 -1.12 -19.97
CA ALA A 368 -6.46 -1.02 -21.13
C ALA A 368 -7.10 -0.34 -22.37
N SER A 369 -8.16 0.45 -22.15
CA SER A 369 -9.00 1.00 -23.22
C SER A 369 -8.23 1.83 -24.25
N GLU A 370 -7.21 2.56 -23.81
CA GLU A 370 -6.38 3.45 -24.64
C GLU A 370 -5.55 2.65 -25.64
N GLY A 371 -4.91 1.55 -25.18
CA GLY A 371 -4.10 0.67 -26.02
C GLY A 371 -4.97 -0.07 -27.04
N VAL A 372 -6.12 -0.60 -26.60
CA VAL A 372 -7.10 -1.25 -27.47
C VAL A 372 -7.60 -0.29 -28.54
N THR A 373 -7.97 0.93 -28.14
CA THR A 373 -8.45 1.96 -29.06
C THR A 373 -7.36 2.36 -30.05
N GLY A 374 -6.12 2.55 -29.60
CA GLY A 374 -4.99 2.92 -30.46
C GLY A 374 -4.68 1.89 -31.55
N ILE A 375 -4.86 0.60 -31.26
CA ILE A 375 -4.65 -0.48 -32.24
C ILE A 375 -5.88 -0.63 -33.16
N TRP A 376 -7.04 -0.94 -32.59
CA TRP A 376 -8.20 -1.42 -33.36
C TRP A 376 -9.08 -0.31 -33.96
N SER A 377 -8.87 0.96 -33.58
CA SER A 377 -9.47 2.09 -34.32
C SER A 377 -9.08 2.12 -35.80
N ASN A 378 -8.00 1.42 -36.17
CA ASN A 378 -7.55 1.26 -37.54
C ASN A 378 -8.21 0.08 -38.27
N THR A 379 -9.19 -0.60 -37.67
CA THR A 379 -9.89 -1.76 -38.25
C THR A 379 -11.36 -1.49 -38.52
N VAL A 380 -11.92 -2.22 -39.48
CA VAL A 380 -13.31 -2.04 -39.94
C VAL A 380 -14.32 -2.40 -38.84
N GLY A 381 -15.33 -1.54 -38.66
CA GLY A 381 -16.44 -1.78 -37.74
C GLY A 381 -16.16 -1.47 -36.26
N PHE A 382 -14.93 -1.07 -35.89
CA PHE A 382 -14.59 -0.73 -34.51
C PHE A 382 -15.44 0.44 -33.97
N PRO A 383 -15.72 0.50 -32.65
CA PRO A 383 -16.45 1.61 -32.04
C PRO A 383 -15.84 2.99 -32.35
N LYS A 384 -16.70 4.00 -32.53
CA LYS A 384 -16.27 5.36 -32.86
C LYS A 384 -15.32 5.93 -31.79
N THR A 385 -14.22 6.49 -32.27
CA THR A 385 -13.17 7.08 -31.44
C THR A 385 -13.22 8.59 -31.44
N GLU A 386 -12.46 9.18 -30.52
CA GLU A 386 -12.10 10.58 -30.57
C GLU A 386 -10.58 10.72 -30.48
N LYS A 387 -9.98 11.35 -31.50
CA LYS A 387 -8.53 11.54 -31.64
C LYS A 387 -7.77 10.20 -31.63
N LEU A 388 -8.43 9.13 -32.08
CA LEU A 388 -7.96 7.73 -32.12
C LEU A 388 -7.52 7.09 -30.80
N LEU A 389 -7.59 7.81 -29.69
CA LEU A 389 -7.14 7.33 -28.37
C LEU A 389 -8.24 7.39 -27.32
N PHE A 390 -9.25 8.26 -27.50
CA PHE A 390 -10.36 8.42 -26.57
C PHE A 390 -11.64 7.78 -27.11
N LYS A 391 -12.61 7.52 -26.20
CA LYS A 391 -13.84 6.77 -26.48
C LYS A 391 -13.53 5.35 -26.97
N GLY A 392 -14.00 4.92 -28.15
CA GLY A 392 -13.66 3.64 -28.73
C GLY A 392 -13.99 2.47 -27.80
N ALA A 393 -12.96 1.79 -27.30
CA ALA A 393 -13.07 0.62 -26.43
C ALA A 393 -13.85 0.88 -25.11
N ARG A 394 -13.97 2.14 -24.67
CA ARG A 394 -14.78 2.51 -23.50
C ARG A 394 -16.28 2.28 -23.70
N ASP A 395 -16.76 2.18 -24.93
CA ASP A 395 -18.11 1.71 -25.23
C ASP A 395 -18.13 0.17 -25.17
N GLY A 396 -18.19 -0.36 -23.95
CA GLY A 396 -18.04 -1.78 -23.68
C GLY A 396 -19.05 -2.67 -24.42
N ASP A 397 -20.29 -2.23 -24.58
CA ASP A 397 -21.35 -3.02 -25.24
C ASP A 397 -21.14 -3.14 -26.75
N ARG A 398 -20.70 -2.06 -27.40
CA ARG A 398 -20.33 -2.13 -28.82
C ARG A 398 -19.05 -2.94 -29.01
N LEU A 399 -18.05 -2.74 -28.14
CA LEU A 399 -16.80 -3.49 -28.21
C LEU A 399 -17.04 -4.99 -28.03
N ARG A 400 -17.90 -5.39 -27.08
CA ARG A 400 -18.31 -6.79 -26.87
C ARG A 400 -18.85 -7.43 -28.14
N ARG A 401 -19.84 -6.79 -28.77
CA ARG A 401 -20.45 -7.28 -30.03
C ARG A 401 -19.43 -7.35 -31.15
N TRP A 402 -18.66 -6.28 -31.35
CA TRP A 402 -17.64 -6.22 -32.39
C TRP A 402 -16.56 -7.28 -32.20
N THR A 403 -15.99 -7.42 -31.01
CA THR A 403 -14.92 -8.39 -30.70
C THR A 403 -15.37 -9.82 -30.93
N ARG A 404 -16.59 -10.16 -30.49
CA ARG A 404 -17.16 -11.51 -30.67
C ARG A 404 -17.40 -11.86 -32.15
N ARG A 405 -17.56 -10.86 -33.03
CA ARG A 405 -17.62 -11.07 -34.50
C ARG A 405 -16.26 -11.30 -35.12
N GLN A 406 -15.21 -10.68 -34.59
CA GLN A 406 -13.83 -10.85 -35.05
C GLN A 406 -13.25 -12.21 -34.63
N GLN A 407 -13.78 -12.82 -33.57
CA GLN A 407 -13.33 -14.12 -33.06
C GLN A 407 -13.45 -15.22 -34.12
N ARG A 408 -12.45 -16.11 -34.14
CA ARG A 408 -12.40 -17.32 -34.96
C ARG A 408 -12.41 -18.58 -34.09
N VAL A 409 -12.93 -19.66 -34.65
CA VAL A 409 -12.89 -20.96 -34.00
C VAL A 409 -11.43 -21.39 -33.90
N THR A 410 -10.98 -21.69 -32.69
CA THR A 410 -9.70 -22.35 -32.47
C THR A 410 -9.94 -23.86 -32.52
N TRP A 411 -9.50 -24.50 -33.60
CA TRP A 411 -9.78 -25.92 -33.85
C TRP A 411 -8.91 -26.84 -32.98
N PHE A 412 -7.69 -26.42 -32.68
CA PHE A 412 -6.76 -27.08 -31.78
C PHE A 412 -6.15 -26.06 -30.82
N TRP A 413 -6.13 -26.39 -29.53
CA TRP A 413 -5.46 -25.58 -28.51
C TRP A 413 -4.88 -26.47 -27.41
N TYR A 414 -3.61 -26.26 -27.08
CA TYR A 414 -2.87 -26.96 -26.03
C TYR A 414 -2.37 -25.97 -24.98
N THR A 415 -2.42 -26.38 -23.71
CA THR A 415 -1.77 -25.72 -22.58
C THR A 415 -1.02 -26.76 -21.75
N ALA A 416 0.20 -26.44 -21.31
CA ALA A 416 1.02 -27.33 -20.49
C ALA A 416 0.60 -27.38 -19.01
N TYR A 417 -0.28 -26.51 -18.55
CA TYR A 417 -0.66 -26.40 -17.14
C TYR A 417 -2.10 -25.87 -17.00
N PRO A 418 -3.11 -26.67 -17.40
CA PRO A 418 -4.51 -26.23 -17.54
C PRO A 418 -5.13 -25.63 -16.27
N ASP A 419 -4.68 -26.09 -15.09
CA ASP A 419 -5.26 -25.68 -13.80
C ASP A 419 -4.52 -24.52 -13.12
N LEU A 420 -3.42 -24.03 -13.71
CA LEU A 420 -2.60 -22.98 -13.09
C LEU A 420 -2.93 -21.59 -13.65
N THR A 421 -3.61 -20.78 -12.85
CA THR A 421 -3.76 -19.35 -13.17
C THR A 421 -2.43 -18.62 -13.08
N LEU A 422 -2.30 -17.49 -13.78
CA LEU A 422 -1.10 -16.66 -13.73
C LEU A 422 -0.84 -16.10 -12.32
N ASN A 423 -1.92 -15.85 -11.56
CA ASN A 423 -1.79 -15.52 -10.14
C ASN A 423 -1.11 -16.66 -9.36
N ARG A 424 -1.54 -17.91 -9.57
CA ARG A 424 -0.99 -19.07 -8.88
C ARG A 424 0.45 -19.37 -9.29
N ILE A 425 0.79 -19.24 -10.58
CA ILE A 425 2.18 -19.39 -11.07
C ILE A 425 3.12 -18.44 -10.31
N ARG A 426 2.73 -17.15 -10.20
CA ARG A 426 3.51 -16.17 -9.44
C ARG A 426 3.60 -16.51 -7.94
N VAL A 427 2.53 -17.03 -7.33
CA VAL A 427 2.56 -17.48 -5.93
C VAL A 427 3.52 -18.66 -5.75
N ASN A 428 3.50 -19.65 -6.65
CA ASN A 428 4.40 -20.79 -6.60
C ASN A 428 5.87 -20.36 -6.72
N ALA A 429 6.17 -19.42 -7.63
CA ALA A 429 7.50 -18.83 -7.75
C ALA A 429 7.92 -18.09 -6.46
N ALA A 430 7.00 -17.37 -5.81
CA ALA A 430 7.24 -16.72 -4.53
C ALA A 430 7.52 -17.75 -3.41
N ILE A 431 6.77 -18.86 -3.35
CA ILE A 431 6.99 -19.95 -2.38
C ILE A 431 8.42 -20.49 -2.51
N ARG A 432 8.86 -20.83 -3.73
CA ARG A 432 10.24 -21.29 -3.98
C ARG A 432 11.25 -20.22 -3.57
N LYS A 433 11.04 -18.97 -3.98
CA LYS A 433 11.94 -17.87 -3.65
C LYS A 433 12.08 -17.70 -2.13
N GLY A 434 10.99 -17.75 -1.38
CA GLY A 434 11.03 -17.66 0.09
C GLY A 434 11.75 -18.84 0.74
N ILE A 435 11.60 -20.07 0.23
CA ILE A 435 12.42 -21.21 0.69
C ILE A 435 13.91 -20.91 0.55
N ALA A 436 14.33 -20.29 -0.55
CA ALA A 436 15.74 -19.99 -0.81
C ALA A 436 16.28 -18.79 -0.01
N VAL A 437 15.50 -17.72 0.18
CA VAL A 437 16.04 -16.42 0.64
C VAL A 437 15.35 -15.77 1.84
N ALA A 438 14.17 -16.22 2.28
CA ALA A 438 13.52 -15.62 3.44
C ALA A 438 14.34 -15.90 4.71
N GLY A 439 14.89 -14.86 5.34
CA GLY A 439 15.74 -14.98 6.53
C GLY A 439 15.05 -14.52 7.79
N THR A 440 14.16 -13.53 7.68
CA THR A 440 13.52 -12.89 8.83
C THR A 440 12.17 -13.48 9.23
N GLU A 441 11.76 -13.27 10.48
CA GLU A 441 10.40 -13.57 10.96
C GLU A 441 9.33 -12.84 10.12
N ALA A 442 9.66 -11.65 9.60
CA ALA A 442 8.81 -10.90 8.69
C ALA A 442 8.62 -11.61 7.35
N GLU A 443 9.72 -11.96 6.70
CA GLU A 443 9.72 -12.66 5.43
C GLU A 443 9.10 -14.05 5.58
N ALA A 444 9.35 -14.77 6.67
CA ALA A 444 8.74 -16.06 6.92
C ALA A 444 7.21 -15.96 7.08
N ALA A 445 6.72 -14.91 7.74
CA ALA A 445 5.27 -14.67 7.86
C ALA A 445 4.63 -14.33 6.49
N ASP A 446 5.31 -13.50 5.69
CA ASP A 446 4.89 -13.21 4.31
C ASP A 446 4.93 -14.47 3.44
N TRP A 447 5.92 -15.35 3.63
CA TRP A 447 6.01 -16.63 2.94
C TRP A 447 4.86 -17.57 3.33
N LEU A 448 4.51 -17.66 4.61
CA LEU A 448 3.34 -18.42 5.06
C LEU A 448 2.04 -17.88 4.46
N SER A 449 1.94 -16.57 4.21
CA SER A 449 0.77 -15.98 3.58
C SER A 449 0.57 -16.44 2.13
N CYS A 450 1.59 -16.99 1.45
CA CYS A 450 1.44 -17.59 0.11
C CYS A 450 0.50 -18.81 0.08
N PHE A 451 0.21 -19.41 1.24
CA PHE A 451 -0.67 -20.58 1.38
C PHE A 451 -2.08 -20.20 1.85
N GLY A 452 -2.34 -18.93 2.15
CA GLY A 452 -3.65 -18.41 2.56
C GLY A 452 -4.43 -17.70 1.44
N SER A 453 -5.64 -17.26 1.77
CA SER A 453 -6.59 -16.67 0.80
C SER A 453 -6.41 -15.17 0.53
N GLU A 454 -5.61 -14.44 1.32
CA GLU A 454 -5.44 -12.99 1.14
C GLU A 454 -3.98 -12.57 1.00
N VAL A 455 -3.72 -11.88 -0.10
CA VAL A 455 -2.61 -10.94 -0.20
C VAL A 455 -2.89 -9.79 0.77
N ARG A 456 -1.95 -9.51 1.68
CA ARG A 456 -2.02 -8.31 2.52
C ARG A 456 -2.14 -7.09 1.60
N SER A 457 -3.27 -6.40 1.69
CA SER A 457 -3.43 -5.17 0.90
C SER A 457 -2.48 -4.10 1.43
N ALA A 458 -2.07 -3.22 0.53
CA ALA A 458 -1.10 -2.18 0.77
C ALA A 458 -1.45 -1.26 1.98
N GLY A 459 -2.74 -1.12 2.31
CA GLY A 459 -3.23 -0.33 3.44
C GLY A 459 -3.60 -1.13 4.70
N GLN A 460 -3.38 -2.45 4.73
CA GLN A 460 -3.78 -3.30 5.84
C GLN A 460 -2.74 -3.29 6.96
N LEU A 461 -3.20 -2.92 8.15
CA LEU A 461 -2.38 -2.93 9.35
C LEU A 461 -2.06 -4.35 9.81
N ALA A 462 -0.83 -4.59 10.24
CA ALA A 462 -0.43 -5.80 10.95
C ALA A 462 -0.96 -5.76 12.40
N THR A 463 -2.29 -5.76 12.56
CA THR A 463 -2.98 -5.48 13.83
C THR A 463 -2.45 -6.25 15.03
N ARG A 464 -2.02 -7.52 14.84
CA ARG A 464 -1.49 -8.37 15.92
C ARG A 464 -0.07 -8.00 16.37
N GLU A 465 0.63 -7.16 15.62
CA GLU A 465 1.98 -6.65 15.92
C GLU A 465 1.94 -5.26 16.57
N ILE A 466 0.79 -4.58 16.51
CA ILE A 466 0.64 -3.17 16.91
C ILE A 466 0.09 -3.08 18.35
N PRO A 467 0.71 -2.26 19.24
CA PRO A 467 0.25 -2.08 20.62
C PRO A 467 -1.22 -1.69 20.71
N THR A 468 -1.95 -2.28 21.68
CA THR A 468 -3.41 -2.17 21.73
C THR A 468 -3.95 -0.74 21.85
N LEU A 469 -3.19 0.20 22.45
CA LEU A 469 -3.62 1.60 22.61
C LEU A 469 -3.83 2.34 21.28
N VAL A 470 -3.21 1.89 20.18
CA VAL A 470 -3.46 2.45 18.84
C VAL A 470 -4.92 2.26 18.41
N PHE A 471 -5.58 1.19 18.89
CA PHE A 471 -6.97 0.86 18.57
C PHE A 471 -7.97 1.51 19.55
N GLY A 472 -7.48 2.22 20.57
CA GLY A 472 -8.28 3.03 21.49
C GLY A 472 -7.89 2.90 22.97
N GLY A 473 -8.45 3.76 23.81
CA GLY A 473 -8.12 3.85 25.25
C GLY A 473 -8.72 2.75 26.16
N LEU A 474 -9.05 1.58 25.60
CA LEU A 474 -9.52 0.39 26.34
C LEU A 474 -10.70 0.63 27.29
N GLY A 475 -11.67 1.47 26.92
CA GLY A 475 -12.78 1.85 27.80
C GLY A 475 -13.59 0.66 28.36
N HIS A 476 -13.66 -0.46 27.64
CA HIS A 476 -14.33 -1.68 28.08
C HIS A 476 -13.67 -2.33 29.31
N LEU A 477 -12.37 -2.12 29.50
CA LEU A 477 -11.64 -2.46 30.73
C LEU A 477 -11.74 -1.29 31.70
N ARG A 478 -12.64 -1.45 32.69
CA ARG A 478 -13.10 -0.38 33.58
C ARG A 478 -12.08 0.04 34.62
N TYR A 479 -11.29 -0.91 35.10
CA TYR A 479 -10.37 -0.74 36.21
C TYR A 479 -8.96 -0.67 35.65
N SER A 480 -8.16 0.27 36.15
CA SER A 480 -6.77 0.40 35.69
C SER A 480 -5.84 0.95 36.76
N THR A 481 -4.55 0.61 36.66
CA THR A 481 -3.48 1.21 37.46
C THR A 481 -2.22 1.38 36.61
N CYS A 482 -1.41 2.38 36.93
CA CYS A 482 -0.14 2.64 36.27
C CYS A 482 1.00 2.36 37.25
N LEU A 483 1.98 1.56 36.84
CA LEU A 483 3.22 1.31 37.56
C LEU A 483 4.37 1.97 36.80
N LEU A 484 5.13 2.82 37.50
CA LEU A 484 6.40 3.36 37.01
C LEU A 484 7.53 2.52 37.59
N VAL A 485 8.39 2.02 36.71
CA VAL A 485 9.42 1.02 37.04
C VAL A 485 10.80 1.58 36.70
N GLU A 486 11.72 1.48 37.66
CA GLU A 486 13.16 1.60 37.44
C GLU A 486 13.72 0.18 37.26
N LEU A 487 14.37 -0.06 36.13
CA LEU A 487 14.99 -1.33 35.80
C LEU A 487 16.33 -1.46 36.51
N ALA A 488 16.76 -2.70 36.73
CA ALA A 488 18.06 -2.98 37.30
C ALA A 488 19.14 -2.57 36.30
N GLU A 489 20.32 -2.18 36.80
CA GLU A 489 21.47 -1.87 35.94
C GLU A 489 22.01 -3.12 35.24
N ASP A 490 21.75 -4.31 35.79
CA ASP A 490 22.09 -5.57 35.16
C ASP A 490 21.22 -5.83 33.92
N ARG A 491 21.88 -5.92 32.76
CA ARG A 491 21.23 -6.11 31.45
C ARG A 491 20.45 -7.42 31.37
N GLU A 492 21.00 -8.51 31.89
CA GLU A 492 20.35 -9.82 31.80
C GLU A 492 19.12 -9.88 32.71
N ALA A 493 19.15 -9.26 33.89
CA ALA A 493 17.97 -9.09 34.73
C ALA A 493 16.88 -8.26 34.03
N ALA A 494 17.24 -7.14 33.38
CA ALA A 494 16.30 -6.32 32.62
C ALA A 494 15.64 -7.10 31.46
N ARG A 495 16.42 -7.91 30.73
CA ARG A 495 15.93 -8.77 29.65
C ARG A 495 15.04 -9.90 30.17
N ALA A 496 15.42 -10.53 31.28
CA ALA A 496 14.62 -11.58 31.92
C ALA A 496 13.25 -11.05 32.35
N TRP A 497 13.18 -9.83 32.87
CA TRP A 497 11.93 -9.16 33.21
C TRP A 497 11.07 -8.87 31.97
N LEU A 498 11.68 -8.39 30.88
CA LEU A 498 10.95 -8.18 29.63
C LEU A 498 10.45 -9.50 29.01
N THR A 499 11.23 -10.57 29.15
CA THR A 499 10.87 -11.93 28.70
C THR A 499 9.66 -12.47 29.46
N ASP A 500 9.62 -12.32 30.79
CA ASP A 500 8.43 -12.69 31.60
C ASP A 500 7.19 -11.84 31.25
N LEU A 501 7.40 -10.61 30.76
CA LEU A 501 6.34 -9.68 30.42
C LEU A 501 5.79 -9.89 29.00
N GLU A 502 6.60 -10.28 28.01
CA GLU A 502 6.23 -10.38 26.57
C GLU A 502 4.88 -11.07 26.32
N PRO A 503 4.55 -12.23 26.94
CA PRO A 503 3.31 -12.94 26.66
C PRO A 503 2.05 -12.20 27.11
N GLU A 504 2.17 -11.24 28.03
CA GLU A 504 1.04 -10.49 28.61
C GLU A 504 0.84 -9.10 27.99
N ILE A 505 1.78 -8.64 27.17
CA ILE A 505 1.64 -7.35 26.49
C ILE A 505 0.51 -7.44 25.47
N ALA A 506 -0.41 -6.48 25.54
CA ALA A 506 -1.60 -6.45 24.73
C ALA A 506 -1.35 -5.81 23.34
N TYR A 507 -1.63 -6.57 22.28
CA TYR A 507 -1.56 -6.14 20.88
C TYR A 507 -2.91 -6.26 20.17
N GLY A 508 -3.16 -5.44 19.16
CA GLY A 508 -4.42 -5.40 18.40
C GLY A 508 -5.61 -4.77 19.13
N ASP A 509 -6.81 -4.90 18.57
CA ASP A 509 -8.05 -4.28 19.08
C ASP A 509 -8.55 -4.90 20.41
N THR A 510 -7.98 -6.03 20.86
CA THR A 510 -8.26 -6.74 22.13
C THR A 510 -9.75 -6.85 22.55
N ARG A 511 -10.67 -6.83 21.58
CA ARG A 511 -12.12 -6.84 21.87
C ARG A 511 -12.51 -8.09 22.65
N GLY A 512 -13.12 -7.88 23.82
CA GLY A 512 -13.59 -8.96 24.68
C GLY A 512 -12.53 -9.52 25.64
N ALA A 513 -11.33 -8.96 25.67
CA ALA A 513 -10.33 -9.32 26.66
C ALA A 513 -10.82 -9.00 28.09
N SER A 514 -10.39 -9.80 29.08
CA SER A 514 -10.66 -9.51 30.49
C SER A 514 -9.62 -8.60 31.14
N GLU A 515 -8.45 -8.50 30.53
CA GLU A 515 -7.29 -7.74 31.00
C GLU A 515 -6.42 -7.33 29.82
N ALA A 516 -5.58 -6.31 30.03
CA ALA A 516 -4.58 -5.87 29.08
C ALA A 516 -3.41 -5.21 29.81
N THR A 517 -2.18 -5.52 29.40
CA THR A 517 -0.97 -4.85 29.88
C THR A 517 -0.39 -4.03 28.75
N VAL A 518 -0.16 -2.75 29.00
CA VAL A 518 0.55 -1.85 28.08
C VAL A 518 1.93 -1.55 28.62
N LEU A 519 2.95 -1.70 27.78
CA LEU A 519 4.34 -1.39 28.07
C LEU A 519 4.79 -0.15 27.28
N GLY A 520 5.46 0.78 27.95
CA GLY A 520 6.28 1.80 27.33
C GLY A 520 7.69 1.81 27.90
N LEU A 521 8.70 1.98 27.05
CA LEU A 521 10.12 1.98 27.38
C LEU A 521 10.72 3.36 27.10
N SER A 522 11.39 3.96 28.08
CA SER A 522 12.12 5.22 27.88
C SER A 522 13.49 4.96 27.25
N THR A 523 14.23 6.03 26.94
CA THR A 523 15.61 5.93 26.45
C THR A 523 16.52 5.19 27.43
N THR A 524 16.36 5.40 28.74
CA THR A 524 17.18 4.73 29.75
C THR A 524 16.87 3.23 29.86
N ALA A 525 15.61 2.82 29.70
CA ALA A 525 15.28 1.40 29.60
C ALA A 525 15.89 0.75 28.36
N LEU A 526 15.82 1.42 27.21
CA LEU A 526 16.39 0.91 25.96
C LEU A 526 17.91 0.69 26.06
N VAL A 527 18.63 1.61 26.70
CA VAL A 527 20.06 1.45 26.99
C VAL A 527 20.32 0.26 27.92
N LYS A 528 19.54 0.11 29.00
CA LYS A 528 19.64 -1.05 29.92
C LYS A 528 19.34 -2.39 29.23
N LEU A 529 18.48 -2.39 28.20
CA LEU A 529 18.17 -3.57 27.38
C LEU A 529 19.23 -3.88 26.31
N GLY A 530 20.24 -3.02 26.16
CA GLY A 530 21.42 -3.26 25.34
C GLY A 530 21.50 -2.49 24.02
N LEU A 531 20.66 -1.47 23.82
CA LEU A 531 20.84 -0.51 22.73
C LEU A 531 21.96 0.48 23.09
N ASP A 532 22.84 0.78 22.15
CA ASP A 532 23.99 1.69 22.34
C ASP A 532 24.01 2.82 21.31
N GLY A 533 25.06 3.66 21.33
CA GLY A 533 25.17 4.94 20.61
C GLY A 533 24.54 4.95 19.22
N ASP A 534 25.04 4.13 18.31
CA ASP A 534 24.58 4.06 16.91
C ASP A 534 23.12 3.59 16.76
N ASP A 535 22.59 2.85 17.73
CA ASP A 535 21.18 2.46 17.75
C ASP A 535 20.31 3.61 18.25
N MET A 536 20.74 4.26 19.34
CA MET A 536 20.03 5.35 19.99
C MET A 536 19.95 6.61 19.12
N GLU A 537 21.00 6.89 18.32
CA GLU A 537 21.03 7.99 17.37
C GLU A 537 19.92 7.92 16.30
N THR A 538 19.38 6.73 16.03
CA THR A 538 18.29 6.56 15.05
C THR A 538 16.91 6.97 15.57
N PHE A 539 16.75 7.13 16.88
CA PHE A 539 15.49 7.58 17.46
C PHE A 539 15.28 9.09 17.21
N PRO A 540 14.05 9.60 17.19
CA PRO A 540 13.81 11.04 17.09
C PRO A 540 14.43 11.81 18.26
N LEU A 541 15.06 12.95 17.98
CA LEU A 541 15.65 13.83 19.00
C LEU A 541 14.73 14.18 20.18
N PRO A 542 13.40 14.40 19.99
CA PRO A 542 12.50 14.65 21.11
C PRO A 542 12.46 13.47 22.09
N PHE A 543 12.47 12.25 21.56
CA PHE A 543 12.49 11.05 22.38
C PHE A 543 13.84 10.87 23.07
N GLN A 544 14.95 11.07 22.35
CA GLN A 544 16.31 11.01 22.91
C GLN A 544 16.51 11.96 24.10
N HIS A 545 16.08 13.23 23.94
CA HIS A 545 16.22 14.25 24.98
C HIS A 545 15.21 14.10 26.13
N GLY A 546 14.07 13.46 25.89
CA GLY A 546 12.95 13.43 26.83
C GLY A 546 12.32 14.82 27.05
N SER A 547 11.47 14.94 28.06
CA SER A 547 10.70 16.17 28.36
C SER A 547 11.40 17.14 29.30
N THR A 548 12.56 16.78 29.87
CA THR A 548 13.17 17.48 31.00
C THR A 548 14.28 18.46 30.61
N VAL A 549 14.80 18.41 29.37
CA VAL A 549 15.86 19.33 28.95
C VAL A 549 15.39 20.79 28.99
N PRO A 550 16.18 21.75 29.51
CA PRO A 550 15.69 23.07 29.89
C PRO A 550 14.93 23.83 28.80
N TRP A 551 15.46 23.82 27.57
CA TRP A 551 14.84 24.53 26.44
C TRP A 551 13.51 23.91 26.01
N ARG A 552 13.38 22.59 26.09
CA ARG A 552 12.13 21.87 25.74
C ARG A 552 11.10 22.01 26.84
N ALA A 553 11.50 21.87 28.10
CA ALA A 553 10.63 22.16 29.24
C ALA A 553 10.06 23.58 29.13
N SER A 554 10.92 24.58 28.84
CA SER A 554 10.46 25.95 28.59
C SER A 554 9.51 26.06 27.40
N ALA A 555 9.76 25.37 26.29
CA ALA A 555 8.88 25.38 25.11
C ALA A 555 7.51 24.73 25.37
N LEU A 556 7.44 23.76 26.30
CA LEU A 556 6.22 23.10 26.74
C LEU A 556 5.49 23.84 27.87
N GLY A 557 6.01 24.98 28.33
CA GLY A 557 5.46 25.73 29.46
C GLY A 557 5.72 25.08 30.82
N ASP A 558 6.68 24.15 30.89
CA ASP A 558 7.10 23.46 32.11
C ASP A 558 8.11 24.32 32.88
N THR A 559 7.63 25.48 33.35
CA THR A 559 8.38 26.47 34.14
C THR A 559 7.68 26.79 35.45
N GLY A 560 8.39 27.44 36.38
CA GLY A 560 7.81 27.85 37.66
C GLY A 560 7.28 26.66 38.47
N ARG A 561 5.96 26.62 38.71
CA ARG A 561 5.28 25.53 39.44
C ARG A 561 5.27 24.20 38.68
N ASN A 562 5.48 24.24 37.36
CA ASN A 562 5.54 23.07 36.48
C ASN A 562 6.98 22.65 36.16
N ASP A 563 8.00 23.29 36.74
CA ASP A 563 9.41 23.00 36.47
C ASP A 563 9.74 21.52 36.75
N PRO A 564 10.43 20.81 35.83
CA PRO A 564 10.78 19.40 35.98
C PRO A 564 11.50 19.03 37.28
N LYS A 565 12.21 19.96 37.91
CA LYS A 565 12.87 19.75 39.22
C LYS A 565 11.88 19.48 40.35
N THR A 566 10.66 19.99 40.22
CA THR A 566 9.59 19.89 41.22
C THR A 566 8.68 18.68 41.01
N TRP A 567 8.82 17.99 39.88
CA TRP A 567 7.99 16.82 39.55
C TRP A 567 8.18 15.71 40.58
N ALA A 568 7.15 14.92 40.80
CA ALA A 568 7.19 13.78 41.70
C ALA A 568 7.78 12.52 41.03
N TRP A 569 7.93 12.48 39.71
CA TRP A 569 8.62 11.43 38.95
C TRP A 569 9.07 11.97 37.58
N GLY A 570 10.02 11.27 36.93
CA GLY A 570 10.54 11.68 35.62
C GLY A 570 11.41 12.93 35.71
N LYS A 571 12.18 13.07 36.78
CA LYS A 571 13.05 14.24 37.00
C LYS A 571 14.32 14.16 36.15
N PRO A 572 15.01 15.30 35.90
CA PRO A 572 16.31 15.28 35.22
C PRO A 572 17.36 14.37 35.87
N ASP A 573 17.38 14.30 37.22
CA ASP A 573 18.33 13.51 38.01
C ASP A 573 17.84 12.08 38.31
N ARG A 574 16.58 11.79 38.01
CA ARG A 574 15.95 10.49 38.27
C ARG A 574 14.89 10.18 37.19
N PRO A 575 15.34 9.78 35.98
CA PRO A 575 14.44 9.39 34.89
C PRO A 575 13.71 8.07 35.23
N ILE A 576 12.60 7.82 34.55
CA ILE A 576 11.85 6.56 34.66
C ILE A 576 12.22 5.66 33.48
N ASP A 577 12.47 4.38 33.73
CA ASP A 577 12.84 3.41 32.71
C ASP A 577 11.59 2.89 31.96
N ALA A 578 10.58 2.40 32.68
CA ALA A 578 9.40 1.82 32.05
C ALA A 578 8.08 2.27 32.70
N ILE A 579 7.04 2.30 31.87
CA ILE A 579 5.64 2.46 32.30
C ILE A 579 4.87 1.18 31.98
N LEU A 580 4.15 0.67 32.97
CA LEU A 580 3.14 -0.39 32.80
C LEU A 580 1.77 0.17 33.12
N VAL A 581 0.87 0.20 32.13
CA VAL A 581 -0.55 0.51 32.37
C VAL A 581 -1.33 -0.80 32.32
N LEU A 582 -1.85 -1.18 33.47
CA LEU A 582 -2.56 -2.44 33.68
C LEU A 582 -4.06 -2.17 33.67
N TYR A 583 -4.79 -2.95 32.89
CA TYR A 583 -6.23 -2.83 32.74
C TYR A 583 -6.92 -4.14 33.11
N GLY A 584 -8.07 -4.05 33.79
CA GLY A 584 -8.91 -5.18 34.14
C GLY A 584 -10.39 -4.89 33.94
N LYS A 585 -11.15 -5.91 33.56
CA LYS A 585 -12.63 -5.85 33.47
C LYS A 585 -13.27 -5.61 34.83
N ASP A 586 -12.64 -6.12 35.89
CA ASP A 586 -13.06 -6.02 37.28
C ASP A 586 -11.86 -5.76 38.21
N GLN A 587 -12.14 -5.27 39.42
CA GLN A 587 -11.11 -4.93 40.41
C GLN A 587 -10.28 -6.15 40.84
N LYS A 588 -10.87 -7.36 40.85
CA LYS A 588 -10.18 -8.59 41.24
C LYS A 588 -9.07 -8.92 40.23
N THR A 589 -9.39 -8.85 38.96
CA THR A 589 -8.47 -9.07 37.83
C THR A 589 -7.34 -8.06 37.86
N LEU A 590 -7.65 -6.76 38.00
CA LEU A 590 -6.64 -5.71 38.12
C LEU A 590 -5.70 -5.94 39.31
N ASN A 591 -6.26 -6.26 40.48
CA ASN A 591 -5.47 -6.50 41.68
C ASN A 591 -4.55 -7.72 41.54
N ALA A 592 -5.00 -8.78 40.86
CA ALA A 592 -4.19 -9.95 40.59
C ALA A 592 -3.01 -9.61 39.66
N LEU A 593 -3.30 -8.92 38.55
CA LEU A 593 -2.29 -8.47 37.59
C LEU A 593 -1.27 -7.53 38.23
N ALA A 594 -1.72 -6.52 38.97
CA ALA A 594 -0.83 -5.57 39.67
C ALA A 594 0.04 -6.26 40.73
N ARG A 595 -0.50 -7.22 41.50
CA ARG A 595 0.30 -8.02 42.45
C ARG A 595 1.36 -8.85 41.72
N LYS A 596 1.00 -9.51 40.62
CA LYS A 596 1.93 -10.32 39.82
C LYS A 596 3.09 -9.45 39.32
N ARG A 597 2.78 -8.32 38.69
CA ARG A 597 3.77 -7.43 38.08
C ARG A 597 4.67 -6.75 39.13
N ARG A 598 4.13 -6.35 40.29
CA ARG A 598 4.94 -5.85 41.42
C ARG A 598 5.90 -6.91 41.97
N LYS A 599 5.41 -8.14 42.13
CA LYS A 599 6.24 -9.26 42.61
C LYS A 599 7.37 -9.56 41.62
N ALA A 600 7.05 -9.69 40.33
CA ALA A 600 8.04 -9.93 39.27
C ALA A 600 9.10 -8.82 39.21
N ALA A 601 8.70 -7.54 39.31
CA ALA A 601 9.63 -6.43 39.38
C ALA A 601 10.59 -6.57 40.58
N LYS A 602 10.04 -6.80 41.78
CA LYS A 602 10.84 -6.94 43.01
C LYS A 602 11.80 -8.13 42.95
N ASP A 603 11.34 -9.29 42.49
CA ASP A 603 12.12 -10.51 42.43
C ASP A 603 13.26 -10.41 41.40
N GLY A 604 13.06 -9.64 40.32
CA GLY A 604 14.09 -9.32 39.32
C GLY A 604 15.05 -8.18 39.70
N GLY A 605 14.95 -7.63 40.91
CA GLY A 605 15.78 -6.51 41.35
C GLY A 605 15.39 -5.14 40.78
N HIS A 606 14.19 -5.03 40.21
CA HIS A 606 13.62 -3.77 39.71
C HIS A 606 12.82 -3.06 40.81
N ALA A 607 12.68 -1.74 40.69
CA ALA A 607 11.95 -0.93 41.65
C ALA A 607 10.67 -0.36 41.02
N VAL A 608 9.51 -0.68 41.60
CA VAL A 608 8.27 0.06 41.32
C VAL A 608 8.30 1.33 42.14
N VAL A 609 8.77 2.42 41.53
CA VAL A 609 8.95 3.70 42.23
C VAL A 609 7.65 4.42 42.50
N ARG A 610 6.62 4.16 41.67
CA ARG A 610 5.30 4.73 41.87
C ARG A 610 4.21 3.86 41.30
N GLU A 611 3.10 3.82 42.02
CA GLU A 611 1.83 3.27 41.56
C GLU A 611 0.78 4.38 41.58
N LEU A 612 0.15 4.63 40.44
CA LEU A 612 -0.96 5.55 40.29
C LEU A 612 -2.25 4.76 40.09
N LYS A 613 -3.20 4.91 41.01
CA LYS A 613 -4.53 4.30 40.89
C LYS A 613 -5.40 5.17 39.99
N LEU A 614 -5.80 4.63 38.85
CA LEU A 614 -6.63 5.35 37.88
C LEU A 614 -8.10 5.16 38.24
N ALA A 615 -8.92 6.16 37.91
CA ALA A 615 -10.34 6.16 38.21
C ALA A 615 -11.06 5.03 37.46
N THR A 616 -12.04 4.43 38.15
CA THR A 616 -12.90 3.40 37.57
C THR A 616 -13.88 4.04 36.61
N LEU A 617 -14.00 3.48 35.39
CA LEU A 617 -15.01 3.97 34.44
C LEU A 617 -16.41 3.42 34.74
N PRO A 618 -17.48 4.21 34.54
CA PRO A 618 -18.88 3.79 34.69
C PRO A 618 -19.26 2.70 33.68
N GLU A 619 -20.35 1.96 33.92
CA GLU A 619 -20.85 1.02 32.92
C GLU A 619 -21.48 1.76 31.74
N LYS A 620 -21.45 1.13 30.56
CA LYS A 620 -22.02 1.75 29.34
C LYS A 620 -23.51 2.08 29.49
N LYS A 621 -24.26 1.26 30.22
CA LYS A 621 -25.70 1.45 30.46
C LYS A 621 -26.00 2.66 31.37
N ASP A 622 -25.01 3.08 32.17
CA ASP A 622 -25.14 4.18 33.13
C ASP A 622 -24.79 5.54 32.50
N GLU A 623 -24.37 5.56 31.22
CA GLU A 623 -23.97 6.77 30.48
C GLU A 623 -24.88 7.01 29.28
N PRO A 624 -25.95 7.82 29.42
CA PRO A 624 -26.93 8.08 28.36
C PRO A 624 -26.33 8.74 27.11
N THR A 625 -25.26 9.51 27.26
CA THR A 625 -24.52 10.17 26.16
C THR A 625 -23.48 9.23 25.53
N GLY A 626 -23.25 8.05 26.10
CA GLY A 626 -22.25 7.09 25.63
C GLY A 626 -20.80 7.45 25.94
N VAL A 627 -20.51 8.62 26.50
CA VAL A 627 -19.17 9.01 26.94
C VAL A 627 -18.91 8.54 28.36
N ARG A 628 -17.88 7.72 28.54
CA ARG A 628 -17.58 7.08 29.83
C ARG A 628 -16.46 7.76 30.61
N VAL A 629 -15.70 8.65 29.97
CA VAL A 629 -14.58 9.35 30.60
C VAL A 629 -15.03 10.77 30.91
N ARG A 630 -14.95 11.15 32.18
CA ARG A 630 -15.09 12.53 32.63
C ARG A 630 -13.81 12.92 33.34
N GLU A 631 -13.26 14.08 32.99
CA GLU A 631 -12.11 14.62 33.69
C GLU A 631 -12.55 15.31 35.02
N PRO A 632 -11.65 15.53 35.98
CA PRO A 632 -11.95 16.10 37.30
C PRO A 632 -12.72 17.43 37.35
N PHE A 633 -12.63 18.31 36.36
CA PHE A 633 -13.46 19.53 36.28
C PHE A 633 -14.92 19.24 35.86
N GLY A 634 -15.23 18.00 35.49
CA GLY A 634 -16.57 17.48 35.21
C GLY A 634 -16.92 17.36 33.72
N PHE A 635 -16.01 17.73 32.82
CA PHE A 635 -16.24 17.69 31.38
C PHE A 635 -16.04 16.28 30.81
N ALA A 636 -16.92 15.92 29.87
CA ALA A 636 -16.79 14.69 29.10
C ALA A 636 -15.52 14.72 28.22
N ASP A 637 -14.72 13.67 28.28
CA ASP A 637 -13.46 13.54 27.56
C ASP A 637 -13.44 12.31 26.62
N GLY A 638 -12.49 12.30 25.67
CA GLY A 638 -12.31 11.23 24.70
C GLY A 638 -13.25 11.29 23.49
N ILE A 639 -13.96 12.41 23.29
CA ILE A 639 -14.94 12.60 22.21
C ILE A 639 -14.27 12.73 20.83
N SER A 640 -13.35 13.69 20.70
CA SER A 640 -12.67 13.99 19.44
C SER A 640 -11.34 13.24 19.37
N GLN A 641 -11.30 12.19 18.54
CA GLN A 641 -10.13 11.36 18.30
C GLN A 641 -9.91 11.20 16.79
N PRO A 642 -8.65 11.13 16.31
CA PRO A 642 -8.38 10.76 14.93
C PRO A 642 -8.86 9.33 14.66
N ARG A 643 -9.33 9.08 13.43
CA ARG A 643 -9.75 7.76 12.96
C ARG A 643 -8.69 7.23 12.00
N ILE A 644 -7.90 6.27 12.45
CA ILE A 644 -6.78 5.73 11.69
C ILE A 644 -7.31 4.80 10.58
N ARG A 645 -6.93 5.06 9.32
CA ARG A 645 -7.27 4.17 8.20
C ARG A 645 -6.74 2.75 8.48
N GLY A 646 -7.60 1.75 8.31
CA GLY A 646 -7.28 0.34 8.57
C GLY A 646 -7.44 -0.11 10.04
N ALA A 647 -7.63 0.81 10.99
CA ALA A 647 -7.94 0.50 12.39
C ALA A 647 -9.42 0.79 12.70
N GLY A 648 -10.27 -0.25 12.76
CA GLY A 648 -11.66 -0.10 13.21
C GLY A 648 -12.56 0.75 12.30
N ARG A 649 -13.59 1.40 12.88
CA ARG A 649 -14.80 1.95 12.22
C ARG A 649 -14.58 3.19 11.34
N VAL A 650 -13.71 3.14 10.33
CA VAL A 650 -13.84 4.05 9.17
C VAL A 650 -14.97 3.48 8.32
N ARG A 651 -16.14 4.14 8.34
CA ARG A 651 -17.35 3.64 7.66
C ARG A 651 -17.55 4.26 6.28
N GLU A 652 -16.96 5.43 6.01
CA GLU A 652 -17.25 6.21 4.81
C GLU A 652 -15.99 6.95 4.32
N ALA A 653 -15.85 7.09 3.00
CA ALA A 653 -14.81 7.90 2.38
C ALA A 653 -15.08 9.39 2.61
N GLY A 654 -14.05 10.17 2.97
CA GLY A 654 -14.18 11.62 3.20
C GLY A 654 -14.47 12.04 4.64
N ASP A 655 -14.28 11.14 5.61
CA ASP A 655 -14.38 11.45 7.05
C ASP A 655 -13.33 12.51 7.45
N ILE A 656 -13.79 13.64 7.98
CA ILE A 656 -12.94 14.78 8.38
C ILE A 656 -11.94 14.45 9.50
N HIS A 657 -12.17 13.34 10.23
CA HIS A 657 -11.28 12.84 11.28
C HIS A 657 -10.34 11.74 10.80
N GLN A 658 -10.45 11.31 9.55
CA GLN A 658 -9.60 10.27 9.00
C GLN A 658 -8.16 10.75 8.83
N VAL A 659 -7.23 9.87 9.20
CA VAL A 659 -5.79 10.05 9.07
C VAL A 659 -5.15 8.76 8.54
N GLU A 660 -4.03 8.89 7.86
CA GLU A 660 -3.21 7.75 7.48
C GLU A 660 -2.53 7.14 8.71
N PRO A 661 -2.28 5.82 8.72
CA PRO A 661 -1.69 5.14 9.86
C PRO A 661 -0.30 5.62 10.26
N GLY A 662 0.50 6.16 9.34
CA GLY A 662 1.82 6.72 9.65
C GLY A 662 1.79 7.93 10.59
N GLU A 663 0.63 8.52 10.87
CA GLU A 663 0.50 9.53 11.92
C GLU A 663 0.60 8.93 13.35
N PHE A 664 0.38 7.61 13.50
CA PHE A 664 0.31 6.93 14.81
C PHE A 664 1.02 5.58 14.89
N VAL A 665 1.44 5.00 13.76
CA VAL A 665 2.12 3.71 13.70
C VAL A 665 3.32 3.81 12.76
N ILE A 666 4.51 3.55 13.30
CA ILE A 666 5.76 3.58 12.54
C ILE A 666 5.78 2.43 11.51
N GLY A 667 6.34 2.69 10.33
CA GLY A 667 6.40 1.76 9.21
C GLY A 667 5.15 1.75 8.32
N TYR A 668 4.33 2.80 8.43
CA TYR A 668 3.22 3.08 7.52
C TYR A 668 3.27 4.53 7.03
N PRO A 669 2.66 4.84 5.87
CA PRO A 669 2.68 6.19 5.30
C PRO A 669 1.87 7.17 6.15
N ASP A 670 2.37 8.39 6.29
CA ASP A 670 1.67 9.53 6.87
C ASP A 670 0.71 10.18 5.86
N ASN A 671 0.03 11.27 6.25
CA ASN A 671 -0.94 11.94 5.37
C ASN A 671 -0.36 12.50 4.06
N LEU A 672 0.98 12.61 3.95
CA LEU A 672 1.66 13.02 2.74
C LEU A 672 2.18 11.82 1.91
N GLY A 673 2.01 10.59 2.39
CA GLY A 673 2.49 9.38 1.76
C GLY A 673 3.96 9.05 2.08
N TYR A 674 4.59 9.74 3.03
CA TYR A 674 5.96 9.44 3.46
C TYR A 674 5.96 8.49 4.66
N LEU A 675 7.00 7.66 4.77
CA LEU A 675 7.23 6.86 5.96
C LEU A 675 7.89 7.72 7.04
N PRO A 676 7.32 7.79 8.26
CA PRO A 676 7.99 8.40 9.40
C PRO A 676 9.35 7.76 9.65
N SER A 677 10.31 8.54 10.17
CA SER A 677 11.61 8.01 10.58
C SER A 677 11.44 6.88 11.59
N SER A 678 12.10 5.75 11.34
CA SER A 678 12.01 4.58 12.20
C SER A 678 13.34 4.32 12.91
N PRO A 679 13.33 4.09 14.25
CA PRO A 679 14.52 3.60 14.92
C PRO A 679 14.93 2.23 14.37
N SER A 680 16.23 1.98 14.29
CA SER A 680 16.79 0.79 13.65
C SER A 680 18.09 0.35 14.29
N VAL A 681 18.45 -0.92 14.09
CA VAL A 681 19.70 -1.52 14.58
C VAL A 681 20.49 -2.14 13.42
N PRO A 682 21.82 -2.29 13.51
CA PRO A 682 22.59 -3.06 12.53
C PRO A 682 22.10 -4.52 12.47
N ALA A 683 22.03 -5.11 11.27
CA ALA A 683 21.61 -6.52 11.12
C ALA A 683 22.46 -7.51 11.94
N ALA A 684 23.74 -7.22 12.16
CA ALA A 684 24.62 -8.05 12.99
C ALA A 684 24.18 -8.17 14.45
N LYS A 685 23.38 -7.22 14.96
CA LYS A 685 22.82 -7.26 16.33
C LYS A 685 21.52 -8.07 16.43
N ASP A 686 20.94 -8.47 15.30
CA ASP A 686 19.74 -9.32 15.20
C ASP A 686 20.08 -10.66 14.51
N PRO A 687 20.92 -11.51 15.12
CA PRO A 687 21.36 -12.77 14.51
C PRO A 687 20.22 -13.80 14.35
N GLN A 688 19.08 -13.56 14.99
CA GLN A 688 17.88 -14.37 14.88
C GLN A 688 16.90 -13.83 13.83
N ASP A 689 17.25 -12.72 13.16
CA ASP A 689 16.47 -12.08 12.10
C ASP A 689 15.00 -11.82 12.52
N ILE A 690 14.79 -11.38 13.75
CA ILE A 690 13.46 -11.12 14.32
C ILE A 690 12.83 -9.87 13.68
N LEU A 691 13.65 -8.85 13.44
CA LEU A 691 13.22 -7.54 12.98
C LEU A 691 13.12 -7.49 11.43
N PRO A 692 12.15 -6.75 10.88
CA PRO A 692 12.06 -6.54 9.45
C PRO A 692 13.23 -5.71 8.91
N ALA A 693 13.52 -5.80 7.61
CA ALA A 693 14.47 -4.92 6.95
C ALA A 693 13.95 -3.46 6.93
N LEU A 694 14.83 -2.49 7.22
CA LEU A 694 14.49 -1.07 7.12
C LEU A 694 14.20 -0.68 5.66
N GLY A 695 13.11 0.05 5.45
CA GLY A 695 12.67 0.46 4.11
C GLY A 695 11.99 -0.64 3.31
N ALA A 696 11.58 -1.73 3.96
CA ALA A 696 10.67 -2.71 3.35
C ALA A 696 9.42 -1.99 2.83
N ASP A 697 9.02 -2.30 1.59
CA ASP A 697 7.85 -1.71 0.94
C ASP A 697 6.57 -2.14 1.69
N PRO A 698 5.92 -1.25 2.48
CA PRO A 698 4.74 -1.61 3.25
C PRO A 698 3.53 -1.88 2.35
N PHE A 699 3.63 -1.51 1.07
CA PHE A 699 2.60 -1.68 0.05
C PHE A 699 2.81 -2.92 -0.82
N ALA A 700 3.80 -3.75 -0.50
CA ALA A 700 4.07 -4.97 -1.24
C ALA A 700 2.85 -5.91 -1.19
N GLN A 701 2.09 -5.96 -2.29
CA GLN A 701 0.98 -6.89 -2.49
C GLN A 701 1.46 -8.34 -2.66
N ARG A 702 2.76 -8.60 -2.67
CA ARG A 702 3.30 -9.96 -2.69
C ARG A 702 4.54 -10.00 -1.83
N PRO A 703 4.80 -11.12 -1.16
CA PRO A 703 6.07 -11.34 -0.47
C PRO A 703 7.24 -11.04 -1.40
N ARG A 704 8.08 -10.08 -1.01
CA ARG A 704 9.32 -9.76 -1.71
C ARG A 704 10.48 -10.21 -0.84
N PHE A 705 10.96 -11.40 -1.14
CA PHE A 705 12.19 -11.91 -0.55
C PHE A 705 13.35 -11.36 -1.37
N ALA A 706 13.91 -10.22 -0.94
CA ALA A 706 15.12 -9.67 -1.50
C ALA A 706 16.24 -9.85 -0.46
N PRO A 707 17.41 -10.38 -0.83
CA PRO A 707 18.52 -10.44 0.12
C PRO A 707 18.82 -9.03 0.61
N PRO A 708 18.89 -8.80 1.93
CA PRO A 708 19.18 -7.48 2.46
C PRO A 708 20.57 -7.04 1.96
N PRO A 709 20.75 -5.75 1.62
CA PRO A 709 22.08 -5.24 1.31
C PRO A 709 23.03 -5.48 2.50
N ALA A 710 24.34 -5.64 2.24
CA ALA A 710 25.33 -6.02 3.27
C ALA A 710 25.43 -5.02 4.45
N ASN A 711 24.94 -3.80 4.28
CA ASN A 711 24.85 -2.75 5.30
C ASN A 711 23.40 -2.46 5.75
N ALA A 712 22.45 -3.38 5.48
CA ALA A 712 21.06 -3.20 5.85
C ALA A 712 20.91 -3.06 7.37
N ARG A 713 20.17 -2.02 7.78
CA ARG A 713 19.67 -1.92 9.15
C ARG A 713 18.34 -2.66 9.26
N ARG A 714 18.03 -3.14 10.45
CA ARG A 714 16.76 -3.75 10.82
C ARG A 714 15.86 -2.73 11.50
N ASP A 715 14.60 -2.71 11.12
CA ASP A 715 13.61 -1.74 11.59
C ASP A 715 13.07 -2.15 12.97
N LEU A 716 13.57 -1.48 14.01
CA LEU A 716 13.14 -1.67 15.40
C LEU A 716 11.81 -0.94 15.68
N GLY A 717 11.51 0.12 14.93
CA GLY A 717 10.33 0.95 15.12
C GLY A 717 9.05 0.38 14.53
N GLN A 718 9.15 -0.48 13.51
CA GLN A 718 8.01 -1.02 12.77
C GLN A 718 6.87 -1.50 13.68
N ASN A 719 5.64 -1.07 13.37
CA ASN A 719 4.42 -1.33 14.13
C ASN A 719 4.37 -0.75 15.56
N GLY A 720 5.40 0.00 15.97
CA GLY A 720 5.43 0.74 17.23
C GLY A 720 4.86 2.16 17.12
N SER A 721 4.86 2.87 18.24
CA SER A 721 4.48 4.28 18.38
C SER A 721 5.30 4.92 19.49
N PHE A 722 5.39 6.25 19.53
CA PHE A 722 5.78 6.97 20.75
C PHE A 722 4.55 7.27 21.59
N LEU A 723 4.74 7.31 22.91
CA LEU A 723 3.75 7.66 23.92
C LEU A 723 4.29 8.79 24.77
N VAL A 724 3.59 9.91 24.75
CA VAL A 724 3.82 11.01 25.69
C VAL A 724 2.93 10.79 26.90
N VAL A 725 3.52 10.77 28.10
CA VAL A 725 2.79 10.64 29.36
C VAL A 725 3.03 11.87 30.22
N ARG A 726 1.95 12.47 30.74
CA ARG A 726 2.01 13.58 31.69
C ARG A 726 1.02 13.33 32.83
N GLN A 727 1.51 13.36 34.08
CA GLN A 727 0.64 13.40 35.24
C GLN A 727 0.24 14.85 35.50
N LEU A 728 -1.01 15.17 35.19
CA LEU A 728 -1.60 16.50 35.37
C LEU A 728 -2.47 16.47 36.63
N GLU A 729 -2.08 17.18 37.68
CA GLU A 729 -2.91 17.42 38.87
C GLU A 729 -3.87 18.57 38.59
N GLN A 730 -5.14 18.41 38.96
CA GLN A 730 -6.19 19.39 38.65
C GLN A 730 -6.84 19.93 39.92
N ASP A 731 -6.81 21.25 40.08
CA ASP A 731 -7.42 21.97 41.20
C ASP A 731 -8.90 22.28 40.90
N ARG A 732 -9.75 21.27 41.12
CA ARG A 732 -11.19 21.36 40.86
C ARG A 732 -11.84 22.49 41.65
N ASP A 733 -11.52 22.58 42.94
CA ASP A 733 -12.17 23.53 43.85
C ASP A 733 -11.74 24.97 43.51
N GLY A 734 -10.45 25.17 43.17
CA GLY A 734 -9.95 26.45 42.68
C GLY A 734 -10.56 26.86 41.34
N PHE A 735 -10.80 25.90 40.43
CA PHE A 735 -11.46 26.17 39.15
C PHE A 735 -12.92 26.59 39.34
N GLU A 736 -13.69 25.86 40.15
CA GLU A 736 -15.09 26.22 40.44
C GLU A 736 -15.18 27.59 41.12
N ALA A 737 -14.34 27.85 42.13
CA ALA A 737 -14.28 29.15 42.80
C ALA A 737 -13.95 30.30 41.82
N PHE A 738 -13.06 30.06 40.86
CA PHE A 738 -12.75 31.03 39.81
C PHE A 738 -13.94 31.30 38.89
N LEU A 739 -14.67 30.26 38.45
CA LEU A 739 -15.84 30.45 37.60
C LEU A 739 -16.93 31.28 38.29
N GLN A 740 -17.19 31.02 39.57
CA GLN A 740 -18.13 31.79 40.38
C GLN A 740 -17.69 33.25 40.54
N GLU A 741 -16.39 33.48 40.80
CA GLU A 741 -15.82 34.83 40.90
C GLU A 741 -15.92 35.59 39.56
N ALA A 742 -15.61 34.92 38.45
CA ALA A 742 -15.69 35.49 37.10
C ALA A 742 -17.14 35.84 36.71
N ALA A 743 -18.10 34.94 37.02
CA ALA A 743 -19.51 35.18 36.79
C ALA A 743 -20.01 36.41 37.58
N ALA A 744 -19.70 36.49 38.87
CA ALA A 744 -20.08 37.64 39.70
C ALA A 744 -19.52 38.97 39.18
N LYS A 745 -18.23 38.99 38.76
CA LYS A 745 -17.60 40.18 38.17
C LYS A 745 -18.25 40.59 36.85
N LEU A 746 -18.57 39.63 35.98
CA LEU A 746 -19.20 39.89 34.69
C LEU A 746 -20.65 40.38 34.84
N SER A 747 -21.41 39.82 35.77
CA SER A 747 -22.73 40.34 36.14
C SER A 747 -22.65 41.77 36.69
N ALA A 748 -21.69 42.03 37.59
CA ALA A 748 -21.51 43.36 38.18
C ALA A 748 -21.08 44.43 37.16
N SER A 749 -20.40 44.06 36.07
CA SER A 749 -19.99 45.01 35.03
C SER A 749 -21.13 45.43 34.11
N GLY A 750 -22.32 44.81 34.21
CA GLY A 750 -23.46 45.07 33.32
C GLY A 750 -23.22 44.64 31.86
N ARG A 751 -22.22 43.78 31.62
CA ARG A 751 -21.84 43.29 30.28
C ARG A 751 -22.09 41.79 30.11
N ALA A 752 -22.83 41.18 31.03
CA ALA A 752 -23.21 39.77 30.92
C ALA A 752 -24.14 39.59 29.70
N PRO A 753 -23.87 38.62 28.82
CA PRO A 753 -24.73 38.35 27.67
C PRO A 753 -26.06 37.73 28.10
N ASP A 754 -27.11 37.88 27.28
CA ASP A 754 -28.35 37.12 27.44
C ASP A 754 -28.11 35.65 27.05
N ILE A 755 -28.15 34.77 28.06
CA ILE A 755 -27.89 33.34 27.92
C ILE A 755 -29.09 32.49 28.37
N GLY A 756 -30.26 33.11 28.54
CA GLY A 756 -31.47 32.44 29.04
C GLY A 756 -31.27 31.85 30.45
N ASP A 757 -31.76 30.63 30.65
CA ASP A 757 -31.76 29.94 31.96
C ASP A 757 -30.40 29.29 32.33
N ILE A 758 -29.34 29.54 31.56
CA ILE A 758 -28.03 28.93 31.78
C ILE A 758 -27.30 29.67 32.91
N ASP A 759 -26.73 28.91 33.85
CA ASP A 759 -25.85 29.47 34.88
C ASP A 759 -24.61 30.13 34.25
N LEU A 760 -24.30 31.36 34.65
CA LEU A 760 -23.23 32.14 34.04
C LEU A 760 -21.85 31.51 34.28
N ALA A 761 -21.62 30.89 35.45
CA ALA A 761 -20.36 30.21 35.74
C ALA A 761 -20.21 28.94 34.88
N GLU A 762 -21.29 28.18 34.69
CA GLU A 762 -21.34 27.05 33.75
C GLU A 762 -21.06 27.50 32.31
N TRP A 763 -21.67 28.61 31.88
CA TRP A 763 -21.44 29.18 30.54
C TRP A 763 -19.98 29.60 30.34
N ILE A 764 -19.35 30.27 31.32
CA ILE A 764 -17.92 30.63 31.27
C ILE A 764 -17.06 29.37 31.16
N GLY A 765 -17.30 28.36 31.99
CA GLY A 765 -16.56 27.10 31.95
C GLY A 765 -16.70 26.39 30.60
N ALA A 766 -17.92 26.35 30.04
CA ALA A 766 -18.17 25.78 28.73
C ALA A 766 -17.44 26.54 27.63
N LYS A 767 -17.41 27.88 27.70
CA LYS A 767 -16.65 28.76 26.78
C LYS A 767 -15.14 28.53 26.88
N MET A 768 -14.58 28.32 28.08
CA MET A 768 -13.16 28.01 28.26
C MET A 768 -12.77 26.68 27.62
N VAL A 769 -13.61 25.64 27.75
CA VAL A 769 -13.34 24.32 27.15
C VAL A 769 -13.66 24.31 25.65
N GLY A 770 -14.75 24.95 25.25
CA GLY A 770 -15.39 24.88 23.93
C GLY A 770 -16.48 23.79 23.82
N ARG A 771 -16.87 23.18 24.95
CA ARG A 771 -17.95 22.18 25.07
C ARG A 771 -18.65 22.31 26.42
N TRP A 772 -19.91 21.91 26.48
CA TRP A 772 -20.63 21.70 27.73
C TRP A 772 -20.08 20.49 28.50
N LYS A 773 -20.40 20.37 29.81
CA LYS A 773 -19.90 19.27 30.66
C LYS A 773 -20.36 17.88 30.19
N ASP A 774 -21.48 17.78 29.47
CA ASP A 774 -21.96 16.52 28.87
C ASP A 774 -21.20 16.13 27.58
N GLY A 775 -20.41 17.05 27.03
CA GLY A 775 -19.65 16.90 25.80
C GLY A 775 -20.24 17.63 24.59
N SER A 776 -21.47 18.15 24.66
CA SER A 776 -22.12 18.86 23.56
C SER A 776 -21.27 20.04 23.07
N SER A 777 -21.08 20.17 21.75
CA SER A 777 -20.26 21.25 21.20
C SER A 777 -20.97 22.60 21.28
N LEU A 778 -20.22 23.67 21.56
CA LEU A 778 -20.77 25.02 21.54
C LEU A 778 -21.17 25.47 20.14
N VAL A 779 -20.53 24.94 19.10
CA VAL A 779 -20.78 25.34 17.70
C VAL A 779 -22.20 25.00 17.26
N ARG A 780 -22.68 23.81 17.64
CA ARG A 780 -24.02 23.31 17.27
C ARG A 780 -25.04 23.44 18.39
N ASN A 781 -24.60 23.60 19.63
CA ASN A 781 -25.47 23.76 20.80
C ASN A 781 -25.09 25.02 21.59
N PRO A 782 -25.19 26.23 20.98
CA PRO A 782 -24.76 27.47 21.63
C PRO A 782 -25.64 27.87 22.83
N GLY A 783 -26.90 27.43 22.85
CA GLY A 783 -27.90 27.75 23.88
C GLY A 783 -28.07 26.69 24.97
N GLY A 784 -27.08 25.83 25.19
CA GLY A 784 -27.10 24.81 26.26
C GLY A 784 -26.81 23.39 25.78
N ALA A 785 -26.62 22.47 26.73
CA ALA A 785 -26.33 21.07 26.46
C ALA A 785 -27.43 20.36 25.65
N ALA A 786 -27.04 19.45 24.74
CA ALA A 786 -28.00 18.70 23.94
C ALA A 786 -28.79 17.70 24.79
N LYS A 787 -30.10 17.56 24.52
CA LYS A 787 -30.94 16.58 25.22
C LYS A 787 -30.63 15.16 24.71
N ARG A 788 -30.00 14.32 25.55
CA ARG A 788 -29.83 12.86 25.39
C ARG A 788 -29.38 12.40 24.00
N SER A 789 -28.24 12.90 23.53
CA SER A 789 -27.58 12.42 22.31
C SER A 789 -26.08 12.19 22.55
N PRO A 790 -25.42 11.30 21.81
CA PRO A 790 -23.97 11.25 21.78
C PRO A 790 -23.39 12.63 21.43
N PRO A 791 -22.30 13.07 22.08
CA PRO A 791 -21.70 14.36 21.77
C PRO A 791 -21.31 14.49 20.31
N ASP A 792 -21.64 15.63 19.72
CA ASP A 792 -21.34 15.91 18.33
C ASP A 792 -19.85 16.22 18.12
N ASN A 793 -19.31 15.72 17.02
CA ASN A 793 -17.91 15.96 16.65
C ASN A 793 -17.69 16.18 15.15
N ASP A 794 -18.69 15.91 14.30
CA ASP A 794 -18.62 16.04 12.85
C ASP A 794 -19.00 17.45 12.40
N PHE A 795 -18.30 18.45 12.95
CA PHE A 795 -18.44 19.87 12.64
C PHE A 795 -17.11 20.47 12.19
N LEU A 796 -17.17 21.62 11.53
CA LEU A 796 -16.00 22.43 11.20
C LEU A 796 -16.20 23.85 11.75
N TRP A 797 -15.12 24.61 11.86
CA TRP A 797 -15.18 25.98 12.37
C TRP A 797 -15.69 26.98 11.34
N ASN A 798 -15.89 26.58 10.08
CA ASN A 798 -16.69 27.35 9.12
C ASN A 798 -18.16 27.54 9.54
N GLU A 799 -18.67 26.71 10.45
CA GLU A 799 -19.98 26.89 11.08
C GLU A 799 -19.98 28.04 12.12
N ASP A 800 -18.80 28.47 12.59
CA ASP A 800 -18.59 29.54 13.58
C ASP A 800 -17.24 30.27 13.36
N PRO A 801 -17.04 30.94 12.21
CA PRO A 801 -15.75 31.51 11.84
C PRO A 801 -15.33 32.67 12.75
N THR A 802 -16.30 33.42 13.31
CA THR A 802 -16.06 34.57 14.20
C THR A 802 -15.86 34.16 15.67
N GLY A 803 -16.15 32.91 16.03
CA GLY A 803 -16.00 32.41 17.39
C GLY A 803 -17.03 32.94 18.40
N THR A 804 -18.17 33.44 17.93
CA THR A 804 -19.27 33.90 18.82
C THR A 804 -19.91 32.75 19.57
N ARG A 805 -19.93 31.55 18.98
CA ARG A 805 -20.42 30.34 19.65
C ARG A 805 -19.31 29.67 20.45
N CYS A 806 -18.18 29.35 19.83
CA CYS A 806 -17.02 28.74 20.47
C CYS A 806 -15.81 29.69 20.35
N PRO A 807 -15.41 30.37 21.44
CA PRO A 807 -14.31 31.33 21.40
C PRO A 807 -13.04 30.77 20.77
N LEU A 808 -12.30 31.61 20.07
CA LEU A 808 -11.02 31.26 19.43
C LEU A 808 -10.00 30.73 20.43
N GLY A 809 -10.04 31.24 21.66
CA GLY A 809 -9.17 30.84 22.76
C GLY A 809 -9.55 29.53 23.44
N SER A 810 -10.72 28.95 23.12
CA SER A 810 -11.23 27.75 23.80
C SER A 810 -10.27 26.57 23.64
N HIS A 811 -10.16 25.74 24.68
CA HIS A 811 -9.24 24.61 24.69
C HIS A 811 -9.35 23.73 23.43
N ILE A 812 -10.55 23.22 23.11
CA ILE A 812 -10.71 22.32 21.95
C ILE A 812 -10.46 22.98 20.59
N ARG A 813 -10.57 24.31 20.49
CA ARG A 813 -10.34 25.08 19.25
C ARG A 813 -8.87 25.39 19.07
N ARG A 814 -8.12 25.56 20.16
CA ARG A 814 -6.66 25.65 20.14
C ARG A 814 -6.01 24.30 19.85
N VAL A 815 -6.35 23.25 20.61
CA VAL A 815 -5.65 21.95 20.47
C VAL A 815 -6.05 21.16 19.21
N ASN A 816 -7.15 21.55 18.56
CA ASN A 816 -7.51 21.08 17.23
C ASN A 816 -8.17 22.21 16.42
N PRO A 817 -7.37 23.05 15.72
CA PRO A 817 -7.85 24.20 14.97
C PRO A 817 -8.69 23.84 13.75
N ARG A 818 -8.85 22.57 13.35
CA ARG A 818 -9.57 22.12 12.14
C ARG A 818 -9.32 23.06 10.94
N ASP A 819 -10.34 23.74 10.44
CA ASP A 819 -10.31 24.73 9.37
C ASP A 819 -10.35 26.19 9.87
N THR A 820 -10.13 26.47 11.16
CA THR A 820 -10.35 27.81 11.75
C THR A 820 -9.53 28.90 11.07
N PHE A 821 -8.31 28.61 10.59
CA PHE A 821 -7.44 29.58 9.93
C PHE A 821 -7.88 29.93 8.51
N GLU A 822 -8.60 29.03 7.85
CA GLU A 822 -9.16 29.23 6.51
C GLU A 822 -10.48 28.44 6.42
N PRO A 823 -11.60 29.02 6.91
CA PRO A 823 -12.87 28.31 7.03
C PRO A 823 -13.33 27.65 5.73
N GLY A 824 -13.64 26.35 5.77
CA GLY A 824 -14.07 25.56 4.62
C GLY A 824 -12.93 25.02 3.73
N SER A 825 -11.67 25.36 4.03
CA SER A 825 -10.52 24.89 3.25
C SER A 825 -10.15 23.45 3.60
N ALA A 826 -10.30 22.55 2.63
CA ALA A 826 -9.85 21.17 2.74
C ALA A 826 -8.32 21.08 2.94
N VAL A 827 -7.57 22.03 2.37
CA VAL A 827 -6.11 22.13 2.52
C VAL A 827 -5.76 22.46 3.97
N GLN A 828 -6.42 23.46 4.56
CA GLN A 828 -6.20 23.81 5.97
C GLN A 828 -6.58 22.65 6.91
N LEU A 829 -7.69 21.96 6.64
CA LEU A 829 -8.08 20.78 7.41
C LEU A 829 -7.02 19.67 7.31
N ALA A 830 -6.48 19.42 6.12
CA ALA A 830 -5.40 18.45 5.91
C ALA A 830 -4.13 18.85 6.68
N ILE A 831 -3.77 20.14 6.72
CA ILE A 831 -2.66 20.66 7.53
C ILE A 831 -2.90 20.38 9.02
N SER A 832 -4.07 20.76 9.55
CA SER A 832 -4.43 20.50 10.95
C SER A 832 -4.42 19.01 11.29
N ASN A 833 -4.84 18.15 10.37
CA ASN A 833 -4.88 16.70 10.58
C ASN A 833 -3.49 16.06 10.74
N ARG A 834 -2.41 16.70 10.26
CA ARG A 834 -1.02 16.24 10.43
C ARG A 834 -0.46 16.43 11.85
N HIS A 835 -1.12 17.26 12.65
CA HIS A 835 -0.72 17.56 14.03
C HIS A 835 -1.59 16.81 15.05
N ARG A 836 -2.49 15.93 14.59
CA ARG A 836 -3.42 15.21 15.46
C ARG A 836 -2.65 14.34 16.44
N ILE A 837 -3.18 14.25 17.65
CA ILE A 837 -2.73 13.33 18.69
C ILE A 837 -3.84 12.33 19.01
N LEU A 838 -3.50 11.07 19.27
CA LEU A 838 -4.46 10.06 19.70
C LEU A 838 -4.39 9.96 21.22
N ARG A 839 -5.41 10.47 21.92
CA ARG A 839 -5.41 10.56 23.39
C ARG A 839 -6.01 9.30 24.00
N VAL A 840 -5.30 8.69 24.93
CA VAL A 840 -5.66 7.42 25.58
C VAL A 840 -5.54 7.48 27.10
N GLY A 841 -5.48 8.70 27.65
CA GLY A 841 -5.35 8.97 29.07
C GLY A 841 -6.50 8.48 29.94
N ARG A 842 -6.27 8.49 31.26
CA ARG A 842 -7.27 8.13 32.28
C ARG A 842 -7.23 9.11 33.44
N PRO A 843 -8.38 9.54 33.97
CA PRO A 843 -8.42 10.33 35.19
C PRO A 843 -7.93 9.50 36.38
N TYR A 844 -7.44 10.15 37.42
CA TYR A 844 -7.13 9.56 38.71
C TYR A 844 -7.79 10.37 39.83
N GLY A 845 -8.23 9.66 40.87
CA GLY A 845 -9.02 10.23 41.96
C GLY A 845 -8.23 10.39 43.26
N PRO A 846 -8.91 10.89 44.32
CA PRO A 846 -8.30 11.24 45.62
C PRO A 846 -7.65 10.07 46.37
N ASP A 847 -7.82 8.83 45.92
CA ASP A 847 -7.08 7.65 46.39
C ASP A 847 -5.55 7.81 46.24
N ASN A 848 -5.10 8.80 45.47
CA ASN A 848 -3.69 9.14 45.26
C ASN A 848 -3.24 10.28 46.18
N ALA A 849 -3.28 10.03 47.49
CA ALA A 849 -2.90 11.00 48.54
C ALA A 849 -3.73 12.30 48.52
N GLY A 850 -5.04 12.18 48.34
CA GLY A 850 -5.99 13.30 48.33
C GLY A 850 -5.98 14.13 47.04
N ARG A 851 -5.17 13.75 46.05
CA ARG A 851 -5.01 14.49 44.80
C ARG A 851 -5.79 13.84 43.68
N GLN A 852 -6.32 14.66 42.77
CA GLN A 852 -7.06 14.22 41.59
C GLN A 852 -6.48 14.87 40.34
N GLY A 853 -6.72 14.28 39.18
CA GLY A 853 -6.17 14.79 37.94
C GLY A 853 -6.34 13.83 36.77
N LEU A 854 -5.53 14.06 35.75
CA LEU A 854 -5.48 13.27 34.52
C LEU A 854 -4.08 12.68 34.34
N LEU A 855 -3.98 11.36 34.18
CA LEU A 855 -2.81 10.75 33.55
C LEU A 855 -3.00 10.92 32.04
N PHE A 856 -2.53 12.05 31.53
CA PHE A 856 -2.57 12.35 30.11
C PHE A 856 -1.62 11.42 29.39
N MET A 857 -2.12 10.81 28.32
CA MET A 857 -1.38 9.89 27.47
C MET A 857 -1.78 10.16 26.03
N CYS A 858 -0.82 10.39 25.13
CA CYS A 858 -1.09 10.44 23.70
C CYS A 858 -0.05 9.69 22.87
N LEU A 859 -0.52 9.11 21.77
CA LEU A 859 0.30 8.40 20.79
C LEU A 859 0.65 9.29 19.61
N ASN A 860 1.89 9.14 19.13
CA ASN A 860 2.52 9.91 18.07
C ASN A 860 3.57 9.07 17.34
N THR A 861 3.79 9.30 16.05
CA THR A 861 5.02 8.88 15.35
C THR A 861 6.07 10.00 15.32
N ASP A 862 5.63 11.25 15.39
CA ASP A 862 6.47 12.43 15.43
C ASP A 862 6.06 13.33 16.61
N ILE A 863 6.81 13.23 17.71
CA ILE A 863 6.52 13.95 18.96
C ILE A 863 6.57 15.47 18.75
N ASP A 864 7.48 15.99 17.93
CA ASP A 864 7.62 17.44 17.71
C ASP A 864 6.51 17.97 16.81
N ARG A 865 6.24 17.29 15.68
CA ARG A 865 5.16 17.68 14.77
C ARG A 865 3.79 17.60 15.41
N GLN A 866 3.58 16.68 16.36
CA GLN A 866 2.27 16.43 16.94
C GLN A 866 2.17 17.03 18.35
N PHE A 867 2.53 16.29 19.41
CA PHE A 867 2.37 16.76 20.79
C PHE A 867 3.09 18.10 21.05
N GLY A 868 4.36 18.21 20.66
CA GLY A 868 5.18 19.41 20.85
C GLY A 868 4.58 20.62 20.14
N PHE A 869 4.18 20.47 18.88
CA PHE A 869 3.56 21.53 18.10
C PHE A 869 2.21 21.98 18.68
N VAL A 870 1.33 21.03 19.04
CA VAL A 870 0.03 21.37 19.64
C VAL A 870 0.24 22.14 20.95
N GLN A 871 1.17 21.69 21.79
CA GLN A 871 1.46 22.32 23.07
C GLN A 871 2.06 23.72 22.90
N GLN A 872 3.13 23.84 22.11
CA GLN A 872 3.91 25.07 21.97
C GLN A 872 3.23 26.09 21.05
N THR A 873 2.82 25.66 19.85
CA THR A 873 2.40 26.56 18.76
C THR A 873 0.93 26.92 18.83
N TRP A 874 0.08 26.09 19.44
CA TRP A 874 -1.35 26.35 19.51
C TRP A 874 -1.83 26.67 20.93
N ALA A 875 -1.55 25.81 21.89
CA ALA A 875 -2.01 26.03 23.26
C ALA A 875 -1.30 27.22 23.93
N LEU A 876 0.04 27.28 23.83
CA LEU A 876 0.85 28.31 24.52
C LEU A 876 1.10 29.58 23.71
N ALA A 877 0.65 29.65 22.45
CA ALA A 877 0.82 30.82 21.62
C ALA A 877 -0.08 31.97 22.10
N PRO A 878 0.50 33.11 22.52
CA PRO A 878 -0.26 34.26 23.04
C PRO A 878 -1.06 34.99 21.95
N SER A 879 -0.70 34.76 20.69
CA SER A 879 -1.29 35.40 19.51
C SER A 879 -1.99 34.44 18.56
N PHE A 880 -2.53 33.33 19.10
CA PHE A 880 -3.25 32.32 18.33
C PHE A 880 -4.48 32.95 17.65
N HIS A 881 -4.59 32.81 16.33
CA HIS A 881 -5.72 33.30 15.53
C HIS A 881 -6.06 34.79 15.76
N GLY A 882 -5.03 35.64 15.92
CA GLY A 882 -5.20 37.09 16.09
C GLY A 882 -5.59 37.53 17.50
N LEU A 883 -5.65 36.60 18.47
CA LEU A 883 -5.75 36.95 19.89
C LEU A 883 -4.51 37.73 20.34
N GLU A 884 -4.59 38.41 21.49
CA GLU A 884 -3.49 39.19 22.02
C GLU A 884 -3.27 38.87 23.50
N SER A 885 -2.09 38.37 23.84
CA SER A 885 -1.69 38.02 25.22
C SER A 885 -2.57 36.95 25.87
N GLU A 886 -3.17 36.06 25.08
CA GLU A 886 -4.07 34.99 25.57
C GLU A 886 -3.49 33.61 25.25
N VAL A 887 -3.45 32.73 26.24
CA VAL A 887 -3.06 31.31 26.08
C VAL A 887 -4.25 30.39 26.35
N ASP A 888 -4.03 29.08 26.20
CA ASP A 888 -5.01 28.07 26.60
C ASP A 888 -5.40 28.20 28.09
N PRO A 889 -6.69 28.12 28.44
CA PRO A 889 -7.14 28.33 29.82
C PRO A 889 -6.69 27.25 30.81
N PHE A 890 -6.27 26.08 30.35
CA PHE A 890 -5.87 24.96 31.21
C PHE A 890 -4.40 24.60 31.13
N VAL A 891 -3.70 25.02 30.07
CA VAL A 891 -2.30 24.64 29.85
C VAL A 891 -1.42 25.86 29.64
N GLY A 892 -0.43 26.04 30.53
CA GLY A 892 0.52 27.15 30.50
C GLY A 892 0.56 27.94 31.80
N GLU A 893 1.24 29.09 31.77
CA GLU A 893 1.28 30.08 32.86
C GLU A 893 0.18 31.14 32.62
N SER A 894 -1.08 30.71 32.72
CA SER A 894 -2.26 31.55 32.50
C SER A 894 -2.33 32.69 33.51
N ASP A 895 -1.80 32.47 34.71
CA ASP A 895 -1.67 33.46 35.77
C ASP A 895 -0.79 34.68 35.41
N LYS A 896 0.20 34.52 34.52
CA LYS A 896 1.09 35.61 34.09
C LYS A 896 0.57 36.41 32.91
N ARG A 897 -0.36 35.86 32.12
CA ARG A 897 -0.81 36.46 30.84
C ARG A 897 -2.25 37.00 30.89
N GLY A 898 -3.07 36.53 31.83
CA GLY A 898 -4.05 37.36 32.52
C GLY A 898 -5.48 37.48 31.97
N CYS A 899 -5.80 37.02 30.76
CA CYS A 899 -7.18 37.09 30.27
C CYS A 899 -7.64 35.97 29.31
N PHE A 900 -8.96 35.83 29.17
CA PHE A 900 -9.65 34.99 28.19
C PHE A 900 -10.79 35.77 27.55
N THR A 901 -10.77 35.94 26.23
CA THR A 901 -11.77 36.72 25.50
C THR A 901 -12.91 35.83 24.98
N ILE A 902 -14.15 36.22 25.28
CA ILE A 902 -15.37 35.59 24.76
C ILE A 902 -16.07 36.60 23.83
N PRO A 903 -16.14 36.32 22.52
CA PRO A 903 -16.93 37.14 21.60
C PRO A 903 -18.44 37.00 21.89
N THR A 904 -19.16 38.11 21.86
CA THR A 904 -20.63 38.19 22.02
C THR A 904 -21.20 39.18 21.00
N GLU A 905 -22.52 39.18 20.80
CA GLU A 905 -23.19 40.10 19.86
C GLU A 905 -23.04 41.57 20.29
N ASP A 906 -23.03 41.85 21.59
CA ASP A 906 -22.85 43.18 22.19
C ASP A 906 -21.37 43.61 22.33
N GLY A 907 -20.45 42.84 21.75
CA GLY A 907 -19.02 43.08 21.77
C GLY A 907 -18.27 42.29 22.86
N PRO A 908 -16.99 41.92 22.61
CA PRO A 908 -16.28 40.90 23.36
C PRO A 908 -16.17 41.20 24.85
N VAL A 909 -16.35 40.18 25.68
CA VAL A 909 -16.14 40.22 27.13
C VAL A 909 -14.81 39.54 27.47
N ARG A 910 -14.04 40.14 28.38
CA ARG A 910 -12.74 39.62 28.81
C ARG A 910 -12.84 39.11 30.24
N ILE A 911 -12.62 37.82 30.42
CA ILE A 911 -12.46 37.21 31.74
C ILE A 911 -11.03 37.51 32.20
N GLN A 912 -10.88 38.24 33.30
CA GLN A 912 -9.60 38.69 33.84
C GLN A 912 -9.21 37.88 35.07
N GLY A 913 -7.91 37.88 35.39
CA GLY A 913 -7.40 37.23 36.62
C GLY A 913 -7.39 35.71 36.50
N MET A 914 -7.08 35.20 35.31
CA MET A 914 -6.87 33.78 35.03
C MET A 914 -5.89 33.17 36.06
N LYS A 915 -6.12 31.91 36.43
CA LYS A 915 -5.28 31.14 37.36
C LYS A 915 -4.83 29.85 36.68
N ASP A 916 -3.75 29.27 37.19
CA ASP A 916 -3.31 27.94 36.75
C ASP A 916 -4.07 26.86 37.53
N PHE A 917 -4.98 26.15 36.85
CA PHE A 917 -5.78 25.08 37.45
C PHE A 917 -5.14 23.69 37.31
N VAL A 918 -4.09 23.59 36.49
CA VAL A 918 -3.42 22.32 36.17
C VAL A 918 -1.94 22.43 36.53
N THR A 919 -1.43 21.47 37.29
CA THR A 919 -0.01 21.39 37.64
C THR A 919 0.59 20.06 37.18
N VAL A 920 1.74 20.13 36.52
CA VAL A 920 2.48 18.96 36.05
C VAL A 920 3.25 18.34 37.21
N LYS A 921 2.99 17.06 37.50
CA LYS A 921 3.65 16.31 38.58
C LYS A 921 4.63 15.25 38.09
N GLY A 922 4.77 15.10 36.79
CA GLY A 922 5.72 14.17 36.19
C GLY A 922 5.40 13.93 34.74
N SER A 923 6.43 13.66 33.96
CA SER A 923 6.31 13.46 32.52
C SER A 923 7.48 12.61 32.03
N ALA A 924 7.22 11.82 31.01
CA ALA A 924 8.25 11.11 30.26
C ALA A 924 7.72 10.75 28.86
N TYR A 925 8.65 10.54 27.94
CA TYR A 925 8.36 9.98 26.63
C TYR A 925 8.79 8.51 26.60
N PHE A 926 7.90 7.66 26.08
CA PHE A 926 8.11 6.23 25.99
C PHE A 926 7.96 5.78 24.54
N PHE A 927 8.75 4.80 24.15
CA PHE A 927 8.54 4.01 22.94
C PHE A 927 7.62 2.85 23.29
N LEU A 928 6.54 2.68 22.52
CA LEU A 928 5.63 1.52 22.57
C LEU A 928 6.07 0.57 21.46
N PRO A 929 6.91 -0.42 21.78
CA PRO A 929 7.45 -1.33 20.77
C PRO A 929 6.36 -2.21 20.16
N GLY A 930 6.47 -2.45 18.85
CA GLY A 930 5.75 -3.54 18.20
C GLY A 930 6.14 -4.90 18.80
N ARG A 931 5.34 -5.95 18.56
CA ARG A 931 5.57 -7.26 19.18
C ARG A 931 6.94 -7.85 18.86
N ARG A 932 7.37 -7.79 17.60
CA ARG A 932 8.74 -8.19 17.19
C ARG A 932 9.85 -7.39 17.88
N ALA A 933 9.65 -6.09 18.08
CA ALA A 933 10.63 -5.27 18.80
C ALA A 933 10.78 -5.71 20.27
N VAL A 934 9.69 -6.09 20.95
CA VAL A 934 9.77 -6.68 22.29
C VAL A 934 10.53 -8.00 22.28
N ARG A 935 10.27 -8.88 21.30
CA ARG A 935 10.98 -10.16 21.15
C ARG A 935 12.48 -9.96 20.92
N TYR A 936 12.85 -9.02 20.06
CA TYR A 936 14.25 -8.64 19.85
C TYR A 936 14.90 -8.13 21.14
N LEU A 937 14.24 -7.23 21.87
CA LEU A 937 14.77 -6.65 23.11
C LEU A 937 14.84 -7.65 24.28
N SER A 938 14.04 -8.72 24.23
CA SER A 938 14.05 -9.80 25.23
C SER A 938 15.02 -10.93 24.91
N ALA A 939 15.46 -11.07 23.65
CA ALA A 939 16.40 -12.10 23.25
C ALA A 939 17.79 -11.88 23.88
N SER A 940 18.36 -12.92 24.51
CA SER A 940 19.79 -12.93 24.84
C SER A 940 20.60 -13.14 23.57
N PRO A 941 21.74 -12.43 23.38
CA PRO A 941 22.63 -12.72 22.26
C PRO A 941 23.08 -14.17 22.36
N ALA A 942 22.97 -14.90 21.25
CA ALA A 942 23.58 -16.22 21.14
C ALA A 942 25.06 -16.11 21.54
N ALA A 943 25.53 -17.05 22.37
CA ALA A 943 26.91 -17.11 22.81
C ALA A 943 27.84 -16.92 21.60
N GLU A 944 28.83 -16.01 21.71
CA GLU A 944 29.85 -15.84 20.68
C GLU A 944 30.37 -17.23 20.25
N PRO A 945 30.39 -17.56 18.95
CA PRO A 945 31.05 -18.78 18.52
C PRO A 945 32.49 -18.71 19.01
N ALA A 946 32.89 -19.71 19.80
CA ALA A 946 34.22 -19.81 20.38
C ALA A 946 35.25 -19.46 19.30
N LYS A 947 36.08 -18.43 19.54
CA LYS A 947 37.18 -18.04 18.66
C LYS A 947 37.92 -19.31 18.29
N ALA A 948 37.86 -19.69 17.02
CA ALA A 948 38.64 -20.80 16.51
C ALA A 948 40.10 -20.53 16.86
N GLU A 949 40.64 -21.33 17.77
CA GLU A 949 42.08 -21.35 18.02
C GLU A 949 42.73 -21.61 16.68
N THR A 950 43.53 -20.64 16.25
CA THR A 950 44.39 -20.78 15.09
C THR A 950 45.41 -21.85 15.45
N VAL A 951 45.15 -23.08 15.01
CA VAL A 951 46.13 -24.16 15.05
C VAL A 951 47.21 -23.79 14.05
N THR A 952 48.28 -23.17 14.53
CA THR A 952 49.57 -23.19 13.88
C THR A 952 50.20 -24.55 14.14
N GLY A 953 50.25 -25.38 13.10
CA GLY A 953 50.90 -26.69 13.09
C GLY A 953 50.96 -27.25 11.69
#